data_AF-A0A0G9MSQ1-F1
#
_entry.id   AF-A0A0G9MSQ1-F1
#
_cell.length_a   1.000
_cell.length_b   1.000
_cell.length_c   1.000
_cell.angle_alpha   90.00
_cell.angle_beta   90.00
_cell.angle_gamma   90.00
#
_symmetry.space_group_name_H-M   'P 1'
#
loop_
_entity.id
_entity.type
_entity.pdbx_description
1 polymer ?
#
loop_
_entity_poly.entity_id
_entity_poly.type
_entity_poly.pdbx_seq_one_letter_code
_entity_poly.pdbx_strand_id
1 'polypeptide(L)'
;MCSAPAFAQDAEAQQDTPSLEDLIPDSAVENPEEWAADGVPPVDAADAEMQQTLDPTAPLTEMPLVTIPWPDDIEIADVEPVEPDDETIEFVQFEEEIPRIPAGSEERLSDELVLVLPTETSLFPERDEFLERFESLSSVEQYEDDDNLARLEAQARVDEELLGRLLRVYGYFDAQVIRTVGQVDNTVEADLERPAVRFDILPGVRYTVGAIDLGNLAATGDDFEALRSAYEIYPGDPISMDTIEQEQFDLDQALGESGFPFAAIEPPSLLVDHERDEGDISMPVEPGGQYVFRGVVSDSEDFLSSRHLSRIARWDEGDIYQRSDEFDLRRAILATGLVGSVELTPVVVEEPQGDEPGVVDIRAELTEAPPRTLAGNIGFGTEEGIRIEASWEHRNLFPPEGMLRLRGIAGTQEQLAGITFRKNNFYGRDRILTVDAYASTIDYDAYDARTVALVGTFERVSTLLFQKEFSWSVGLEVLATQESERDADGVELDRETYFVAALPLYAQLDSSDDLLDPTEGWRLSGNLSPEASDNEGVQSFYVRSQVDASYYQQIGEDGPVLAGRVRLATIPGAPLQAIAPSRRLYAGGGGSVRGYGFRQIGPLNDTGDPIGGRSVVELSAEARIPTNFLDGAISVVPFIDAGSVGLDPTPDFSSIKFGAGVGVRYNTGFGPLRLDVAVPLNPGPNDNWVAVYVALGQAF
;
A
#
# COMPACT_ATOMS: atom_id res chain seq x y z
N MET A 1 -20.51 40.28 -51.48
CA MET A 1 -20.13 38.87 -51.23
C MET A 1 -19.07 38.91 -50.13
N CYS A 2 -19.34 39.05 -48.83
CA CYS A 2 -20.46 38.70 -47.95
C CYS A 2 -20.74 37.20 -47.84
N SER A 3 -20.10 36.56 -46.87
CA SER A 3 -20.74 35.59 -45.96
C SER A 3 -19.95 35.57 -44.64
N ALA A 4 -20.64 35.93 -43.57
CA ALA A 4 -20.17 36.04 -42.19
C ALA A 4 -20.15 34.68 -41.48
N PRO A 5 -19.43 34.53 -40.34
CA PRO A 5 -19.50 33.34 -39.50
C PRO A 5 -20.66 33.43 -38.51
N ALA A 6 -21.27 32.27 -38.22
CA ALA A 6 -22.23 31.99 -37.17
C ALA A 6 -21.80 30.62 -36.60
N PHE A 7 -21.74 30.31 -35.31
CA PHE A 7 -22.29 30.88 -34.08
C PHE A 7 -21.23 30.75 -32.97
N ALA A 8 -21.14 31.77 -32.11
CA ALA A 8 -20.65 31.62 -30.76
C ALA A 8 -21.75 30.93 -29.92
N GLN A 9 -21.38 29.94 -29.11
CA GLN A 9 -22.25 29.47 -28.04
C GLN A 9 -22.04 30.36 -26.81
N ASP A 10 -23.17 30.82 -26.26
CA ASP A 10 -23.25 31.70 -25.10
C ASP A 10 -22.64 31.07 -23.84
N ALA A 11 -21.74 31.82 -23.20
CA ALA A 11 -21.10 31.47 -21.93
C ALA A 11 -21.93 31.91 -20.69
N GLU A 12 -23.25 32.11 -20.84
CA GLU A 12 -24.13 32.57 -19.76
C GLU A 12 -25.10 31.51 -19.22
N ALA A 13 -25.03 30.25 -19.66
CA ALA A 13 -25.97 29.19 -19.25
C ALA A 13 -25.47 28.26 -18.12
N GLN A 14 -24.30 28.52 -17.51
CA GLN A 14 -23.69 27.61 -16.52
C GLN A 14 -23.79 28.08 -15.05
N GLN A 15 -24.59 29.11 -14.75
CA GLN A 15 -24.67 29.70 -13.41
C GLN A 15 -25.78 29.17 -12.48
N ASP A 16 -26.65 28.26 -12.94
CA ASP A 16 -27.79 27.76 -12.11
C ASP A 16 -27.81 26.23 -11.97
N THR A 17 -26.66 25.60 -11.73
CA THR A 17 -26.66 24.20 -11.27
C THR A 17 -26.46 24.21 -9.75
N PRO A 18 -27.48 23.88 -8.94
CA PRO A 18 -27.33 23.85 -7.49
C PRO A 18 -26.24 22.85 -7.10
N SER A 19 -25.44 23.19 -6.09
CA SER A 19 -24.46 22.26 -5.56
C SER A 19 -25.17 21.07 -4.91
N LEU A 20 -24.48 19.93 -4.79
CA LEU A 20 -25.03 18.72 -4.17
C LEU A 20 -25.55 18.96 -2.74
N GLU A 21 -25.02 19.97 -2.06
CA GLU A 21 -25.40 20.40 -0.71
C GLU A 21 -26.72 21.19 -0.72
N ASP A 22 -27.01 21.95 -1.78
CA ASP A 22 -28.26 22.70 -1.95
C ASP A 22 -29.47 21.79 -2.23
N LEU A 23 -29.23 20.52 -2.56
CA LEU A 23 -30.25 19.51 -2.85
C LEU A 23 -30.67 18.70 -1.61
N ILE A 24 -30.00 18.88 -0.46
CA ILE A 24 -30.32 18.20 0.79
C ILE A 24 -31.15 19.14 1.67
N PRO A 25 -32.43 18.83 1.95
CA PRO A 25 -33.24 19.69 2.81
C PRO A 25 -32.69 19.71 4.25
N ASP A 26 -32.74 20.87 4.91
CA ASP A 26 -32.22 21.06 6.28
C ASP A 26 -32.75 20.02 7.28
N SER A 27 -33.98 19.54 7.08
CA SER A 27 -34.59 18.49 7.90
C SER A 27 -33.88 17.13 7.81
N ALA A 28 -33.26 16.81 6.67
CA ALA A 28 -32.47 15.59 6.48
C ALA A 28 -31.10 15.68 7.19
N VAL A 29 -30.58 16.90 7.37
CA VAL A 29 -29.32 17.17 8.09
C VAL A 29 -29.54 17.19 9.60
N GLU A 30 -30.67 17.74 10.06
CA GLU A 30 -30.98 17.87 11.50
C GLU A 30 -31.43 16.55 12.15
N ASN A 31 -32.12 15.64 11.44
CA ASN A 31 -32.52 14.34 11.96
C ASN A 31 -32.58 13.24 10.88
N PRO A 32 -31.45 12.59 10.54
CA PRO A 32 -31.35 11.67 9.40
C PRO A 32 -32.20 10.40 9.54
N GLU A 33 -32.37 9.90 10.77
CA GLU A 33 -33.12 8.66 11.05
C GLU A 33 -34.63 8.84 10.87
N GLU A 34 -35.16 10.02 11.21
CA GLU A 34 -36.59 10.35 11.02
C GLU A 34 -36.88 10.64 9.54
N TRP A 35 -35.98 11.35 8.86
CA TRP A 35 -36.10 11.61 7.41
C TRP A 35 -36.04 10.33 6.57
N ALA A 36 -35.20 9.37 6.94
CA ALA A 36 -35.15 8.06 6.26
C ALA A 36 -36.35 7.16 6.57
N ALA A 37 -37.03 7.38 7.70
CA ALA A 37 -38.24 6.63 8.08
C ALA A 37 -39.50 7.17 7.37
N ASP A 38 -39.52 8.44 7.01
CA ASP A 38 -40.53 9.06 6.17
C ASP A 38 -40.28 8.72 4.70
N GLY A 39 -40.63 7.48 4.33
CA GLY A 39 -40.63 7.04 2.94
C GLY A 39 -41.42 8.00 2.03
N VAL A 40 -41.10 7.97 0.73
CA VAL A 40 -41.66 8.87 -0.30
C VAL A 40 -43.18 9.02 -0.13
N PRO A 41 -43.70 10.24 0.14
CA PRO A 41 -45.14 10.44 0.26
C PRO A 41 -45.83 10.05 -1.06
N PRO A 42 -47.02 9.44 -1.00
CA PRO A 42 -47.74 9.09 -2.22
C PRO A 42 -47.97 10.36 -3.01
N VAL A 43 -47.49 10.36 -4.26
CA VAL A 43 -47.60 11.47 -5.19
C VAL A 43 -49.06 11.91 -5.25
N ASP A 44 -49.32 13.17 -4.89
CA ASP A 44 -50.64 13.78 -5.00
C ASP A 44 -51.16 13.60 -6.43
N ALA A 45 -52.44 13.21 -6.52
CA ALA A 45 -53.15 12.87 -7.75
C ALA A 45 -53.46 14.07 -8.67
N ALA A 46 -52.51 15.00 -8.81
CA ALA A 46 -52.61 16.20 -9.63
C ALA A 46 -51.61 16.24 -10.80
N ASP A 47 -50.57 15.39 -10.81
CA ASP A 47 -49.61 15.28 -11.94
C ASP A 47 -49.69 13.94 -12.69
N ALA A 48 -50.77 13.18 -12.49
CA ALA A 48 -51.05 11.92 -13.19
C ALA A 48 -51.75 12.11 -14.56
N GLU A 49 -51.87 13.34 -15.07
CA GLU A 49 -52.49 13.63 -16.37
C GLU A 49 -51.47 13.93 -17.48
N MET A 50 -50.34 13.22 -17.57
CA MET A 50 -49.53 13.18 -18.82
C MET A 50 -48.87 11.82 -19.09
N GLN A 51 -49.51 10.73 -18.73
CA GLN A 51 -49.16 9.40 -19.26
C GLN A 51 -50.33 8.88 -20.09
N GLN A 52 -50.27 9.11 -21.40
CA GLN A 52 -51.16 8.45 -22.34
C GLN A 52 -50.88 6.94 -22.27
N THR A 53 -51.84 6.19 -21.74
CA THR A 53 -51.92 4.74 -21.93
C THR A 53 -52.07 4.49 -23.43
N LEU A 54 -51.06 3.90 -24.07
CA LEU A 54 -51.12 3.51 -25.47
C LEU A 54 -52.18 2.41 -25.64
N ASP A 55 -53.27 2.73 -26.33
CA ASP A 55 -54.30 1.77 -26.72
C ASP A 55 -53.82 0.98 -27.96
N PRO A 56 -53.54 -0.33 -27.85
CA PRO A 56 -53.08 -1.15 -28.98
C PRO A 56 -54.15 -1.38 -30.06
N THR A 57 -55.37 -0.86 -29.87
CA THR A 57 -56.46 -0.90 -30.85
C THR A 57 -56.80 0.47 -31.47
N ALA A 58 -56.03 1.52 -31.14
CA ALA A 58 -56.23 2.84 -31.72
C ALA A 58 -55.98 2.82 -33.25
N PRO A 59 -56.88 3.40 -34.07
CA PRO A 59 -56.67 3.47 -35.50
C PRO A 59 -55.45 4.34 -35.81
N LEU A 60 -54.53 3.81 -36.64
CA LEU A 60 -53.34 4.52 -37.08
C LEU A 60 -53.72 5.84 -37.75
N THR A 61 -53.03 6.92 -37.39
CA THR A 61 -53.18 8.22 -38.06
C THR A 61 -52.74 8.07 -39.51
N GLU A 62 -53.54 8.57 -40.46
CA GLU A 62 -53.24 8.50 -41.89
C GLU A 62 -51.86 9.11 -42.19
N MET A 63 -50.98 8.30 -42.79
CA MET A 63 -49.69 8.78 -43.29
C MET A 63 -49.93 9.80 -44.41
N PRO A 64 -49.22 10.94 -44.44
CA PRO A 64 -49.27 11.83 -45.59
C PRO A 64 -48.76 11.09 -46.83
N LEU A 65 -49.65 10.93 -47.82
CA LEU A 65 -49.36 10.34 -49.12
C LEU A 65 -48.24 11.13 -49.82
N VAL A 66 -47.03 10.56 -49.84
CA VAL A 66 -46.01 10.92 -50.82
C VAL A 66 -46.37 10.19 -52.10
N THR A 67 -47.11 10.84 -52.99
CA THR A 67 -47.41 10.32 -54.34
C THR A 67 -46.22 10.54 -55.25
N ILE A 68 -45.26 9.61 -55.27
CA ILE A 68 -44.36 9.46 -56.42
C ILE A 68 -45.17 8.68 -57.47
N PRO A 69 -45.44 9.24 -58.66
CA PRO A 69 -46.12 8.50 -59.72
C PRO A 69 -45.24 7.33 -60.16
N TRP A 70 -45.80 6.12 -60.10
CA TRP A 70 -45.19 4.93 -60.67
C TRP A 70 -45.18 5.09 -62.21
N PRO A 71 -44.08 4.77 -62.92
CA PRO A 71 -44.08 4.80 -64.38
C PRO A 71 -44.97 3.67 -64.90
N ASP A 72 -46.17 4.02 -65.38
CA ASP A 72 -47.19 3.07 -65.85
C ASP A 72 -46.90 2.44 -67.24
N ASP A 73 -45.76 2.75 -67.87
CA ASP A 73 -45.34 2.14 -69.14
C ASP A 73 -43.84 1.78 -69.11
N ILE A 74 -43.50 0.65 -68.49
CA ILE A 74 -42.30 -0.09 -68.83
C ILE A 74 -42.78 -1.32 -69.61
N GLU A 75 -42.65 -1.29 -70.93
CA GLU A 75 -42.76 -2.49 -71.75
C GLU A 75 -41.63 -3.45 -71.34
N ILE A 76 -41.95 -4.41 -70.48
CA ILE A 76 -41.08 -5.55 -70.20
C ILE A 76 -41.08 -6.38 -71.49
N ALA A 77 -39.91 -6.55 -72.11
CA ALA A 77 -39.79 -7.38 -73.30
C ALA A 77 -40.31 -8.79 -73.01
N ASP A 78 -41.19 -9.31 -73.87
CA ASP A 78 -41.64 -10.70 -73.83
C ASP A 78 -40.42 -11.61 -73.90
N VAL A 79 -40.13 -12.29 -72.80
CA VAL A 79 -39.10 -13.32 -72.76
C VAL A 79 -39.63 -14.50 -73.55
N GLU A 80 -38.97 -14.84 -74.66
CA GLU A 80 -39.27 -16.06 -75.41
C GLU A 80 -39.22 -17.26 -74.45
N PRO A 81 -40.20 -18.18 -74.48
CA PRO A 81 -40.15 -19.38 -73.66
C PRO A 81 -38.95 -20.22 -74.11
N VAL A 82 -37.97 -20.39 -73.22
CA VAL A 82 -36.84 -21.28 -73.43
C VAL A 82 -37.40 -22.70 -73.54
N GLU A 83 -37.16 -23.37 -74.67
CA GLU A 83 -37.43 -24.81 -74.78
C GLU A 83 -36.60 -25.53 -73.72
N PRO A 84 -37.13 -26.57 -73.05
CA PRO A 84 -36.37 -27.31 -72.05
C PRO A 84 -35.18 -27.97 -72.75
N ASP A 85 -33.98 -27.44 -72.53
CA ASP A 85 -32.76 -28.18 -72.83
C ASP A 85 -32.75 -29.42 -71.94
N ASP A 86 -32.74 -30.59 -72.58
CA ASP A 86 -32.56 -31.92 -71.97
C ASP A 86 -31.11 -32.12 -71.46
N GLU A 87 -30.46 -31.04 -71.00
CA GLU A 87 -29.20 -31.11 -70.26
C GLU A 87 -29.53 -31.05 -68.76
N THR A 88 -29.40 -32.21 -68.13
CA THR A 88 -29.44 -32.42 -66.68
C THR A 88 -28.76 -31.26 -65.95
N ILE A 89 -29.52 -30.48 -65.18
CA ILE A 89 -28.96 -29.52 -64.23
C ILE A 89 -28.19 -30.33 -63.20
N GLU A 90 -26.86 -30.40 -63.34
CA GLU A 90 -25.99 -30.80 -62.23
C GLU A 90 -26.01 -29.66 -61.21
N PHE A 91 -26.83 -29.81 -60.17
CA PHE A 91 -26.63 -29.06 -58.95
C PHE A 91 -25.22 -29.38 -58.46
N VAL A 92 -24.38 -28.36 -58.31
CA VAL A 92 -23.13 -28.50 -57.57
C VAL A 92 -23.51 -28.98 -56.18
N GLN A 93 -23.28 -30.25 -55.89
CA GLN A 93 -23.28 -30.75 -54.54
C GLN A 93 -22.06 -30.10 -53.87
N PHE A 94 -22.30 -29.06 -53.09
CA PHE A 94 -21.39 -28.76 -52.00
C PHE A 94 -21.47 -29.97 -51.06
N GLU A 95 -20.55 -30.92 -51.22
CA GLU A 95 -20.03 -31.60 -50.04
C GLU A 95 -19.39 -30.49 -49.20
N GLU A 96 -20.18 -29.77 -48.41
CA GLU A 96 -19.67 -29.19 -47.19
C GLU A 96 -19.25 -30.39 -46.34
N GLU A 97 -18.01 -30.86 -46.55
CA GLU A 97 -17.23 -31.33 -45.43
C GLU A 97 -17.25 -30.17 -44.44
N ILE A 98 -18.20 -30.22 -43.50
CA ILE A 98 -18.09 -29.49 -42.25
C ILE A 98 -16.66 -29.77 -41.80
N PRO A 99 -15.79 -28.75 -41.70
CA PRO A 99 -14.41 -28.98 -41.33
C PRO A 99 -14.44 -29.80 -40.05
N ARG A 100 -13.84 -30.99 -40.08
CA ARG A 100 -13.72 -31.80 -38.87
C ARG A 100 -12.95 -30.94 -37.89
N ILE A 101 -13.66 -30.41 -36.89
CA ILE A 101 -13.05 -29.64 -35.81
C ILE A 101 -11.91 -30.53 -35.28
N PRO A 102 -10.65 -30.06 -35.33
CA PRO A 102 -9.53 -30.82 -34.81
C PRO A 102 -9.88 -31.29 -33.41
N ALA A 103 -9.49 -32.51 -33.02
CA ALA A 103 -9.64 -32.94 -31.64
C ALA A 103 -8.90 -31.93 -30.74
N GLY A 104 -9.65 -31.05 -30.10
CA GLY A 104 -9.15 -30.08 -29.14
C GLY A 104 -9.06 -30.71 -27.77
N SER A 105 -8.20 -30.16 -26.93
CA SER A 105 -8.18 -30.46 -25.50
C SER A 105 -9.37 -29.76 -24.86
N GLU A 106 -10.27 -30.55 -24.27
CA GLU A 106 -11.40 -30.04 -23.48
C GLU A 106 -10.88 -29.61 -22.10
N GLU A 107 -11.16 -28.36 -21.74
CA GLU A 107 -10.95 -27.80 -20.41
C GLU A 107 -12.31 -27.49 -19.82
N ARG A 108 -12.60 -28.09 -18.67
CA ARG A 108 -13.84 -27.88 -17.94
C ARG A 108 -13.56 -26.92 -16.80
N LEU A 109 -14.15 -25.73 -16.85
CA LEU A 109 -14.02 -24.73 -15.80
C LEU A 109 -15.04 -24.99 -14.68
N SER A 110 -16.29 -25.32 -15.06
CA SER A 110 -17.37 -25.70 -14.12
C SER A 110 -18.25 -26.83 -14.65
N ASP A 111 -19.29 -27.17 -13.88
CA ASP A 111 -20.34 -28.10 -14.32
C ASP A 111 -21.15 -27.55 -15.51
N GLU A 112 -21.23 -26.23 -15.68
CA GLU A 112 -21.99 -25.54 -16.73
C GLU A 112 -21.12 -25.03 -17.90
N LEU A 113 -19.78 -25.09 -17.81
CA LEU A 113 -18.88 -24.46 -18.79
C LEU A 113 -17.69 -25.34 -19.23
N VAL A 114 -17.61 -25.56 -20.53
CA VAL A 114 -16.52 -26.30 -21.19
C VAL A 114 -15.92 -25.48 -22.32
N LEU A 115 -14.59 -25.38 -22.36
CA LEU A 115 -13.85 -24.78 -23.47
C LEU A 115 -13.07 -25.86 -24.19
N VAL A 116 -13.02 -25.77 -25.52
CA VAL A 116 -12.24 -26.67 -26.36
C VAL A 116 -11.21 -25.85 -27.08
N LEU A 117 -9.95 -26.12 -26.77
CA LEU A 117 -8.78 -25.41 -27.27
C LEU A 117 -7.93 -26.32 -28.15
N PRO A 118 -7.08 -25.78 -29.03
CA PRO A 118 -6.16 -26.60 -29.83
C PRO A 118 -5.23 -27.44 -28.93
N THR A 119 -5.09 -28.73 -29.24
CA THR A 119 -4.21 -29.65 -28.47
C THR A 119 -2.72 -29.29 -28.60
N GLU A 120 -2.32 -28.60 -29.66
CA GLU A 120 -0.95 -28.12 -29.83
C GLU A 120 -0.75 -26.79 -29.11
N THR A 121 -0.08 -26.83 -27.95
CA THR A 121 0.22 -25.63 -27.13
C THR A 121 1.01 -24.55 -27.89
N SER A 122 1.74 -24.91 -28.95
CA SER A 122 2.43 -23.93 -29.81
C SER A 122 1.50 -23.02 -30.59
N LEU A 123 0.24 -23.43 -30.81
CA LEU A 123 -0.76 -22.60 -31.50
C LEU A 123 -1.38 -21.56 -30.56
N PHE A 124 -1.33 -21.81 -29.25
CA PHE A 124 -1.81 -20.89 -28.23
C PHE A 124 -0.95 -20.96 -26.96
N PRO A 125 0.23 -20.32 -26.95
CA PRO A 125 1.15 -20.36 -25.81
C PRO A 125 0.58 -19.77 -24.52
N GLU A 126 -0.26 -18.73 -24.62
CA GLU A 126 -0.87 -18.00 -23.51
C GLU A 126 -2.12 -18.68 -22.93
N ARG A 127 -2.32 -19.96 -23.26
CA ARG A 127 -3.52 -20.73 -22.93
C ARG A 127 -3.90 -20.66 -21.45
N ASP A 128 -2.95 -20.89 -20.55
CA ASP A 128 -3.23 -21.03 -19.12
C ASP A 128 -3.67 -19.68 -18.52
N GLU A 129 -2.96 -18.59 -18.86
CA GLU A 129 -3.32 -17.23 -18.45
C GLU A 129 -4.68 -16.80 -19.03
N PHE A 130 -4.92 -17.12 -20.31
CA PHE A 130 -6.19 -16.85 -20.96
C PHE A 130 -7.35 -17.57 -20.26
N LEU A 131 -7.18 -18.83 -19.87
CA LEU A 131 -8.19 -19.62 -19.18
C LEU A 131 -8.50 -19.03 -17.81
N GLU A 132 -7.48 -18.72 -17.01
CA GLU A 132 -7.65 -18.11 -15.69
C GLU A 132 -8.37 -16.75 -15.78
N ARG A 133 -7.97 -15.92 -16.75
CA ARG A 133 -8.61 -14.62 -16.99
C ARG A 133 -10.06 -14.79 -17.44
N PHE A 134 -10.33 -15.72 -18.35
CA PHE A 134 -11.70 -15.99 -18.79
C PHE A 134 -12.57 -16.53 -17.65
N GLU A 135 -12.07 -17.47 -16.85
CA GLU A 135 -12.77 -18.02 -15.67
C GLU A 135 -13.18 -16.90 -14.70
N SER A 136 -12.25 -15.98 -14.40
CA SER A 136 -12.52 -14.85 -13.48
C SER A 136 -13.58 -13.86 -14.00
N LEU A 137 -13.70 -13.71 -15.32
CA LEU A 137 -14.58 -12.74 -15.98
C LEU A 137 -15.88 -13.36 -16.52
N SER A 138 -15.95 -14.70 -16.54
CA SER A 138 -17.06 -15.46 -17.11
C SER A 138 -18.34 -15.22 -16.33
N SER A 139 -19.39 -14.84 -17.05
CA SER A 139 -20.71 -14.62 -16.46
C SER A 139 -21.40 -15.95 -16.10
N VAL A 140 -21.02 -17.05 -16.76
CA VAL A 140 -21.47 -18.40 -16.39
C VAL A 140 -20.82 -18.84 -15.07
N GLU A 141 -19.53 -18.58 -14.86
CA GLU A 141 -18.81 -18.93 -13.62
C GLU A 141 -19.27 -18.08 -12.41
N GLN A 142 -19.53 -16.79 -12.61
CA GLN A 142 -19.90 -15.89 -11.51
C GLN A 142 -21.30 -16.14 -10.92
N TYR A 143 -22.20 -16.80 -11.66
CA TYR A 143 -23.62 -16.92 -11.30
C TYR A 143 -24.16 -18.34 -11.52
N GLU A 144 -23.53 -19.32 -10.87
CA GLU A 144 -24.02 -20.70 -10.80
C GLU A 144 -25.26 -20.80 -9.91
N ASP A 145 -26.46 -20.89 -10.49
CA ASP A 145 -27.70 -21.20 -9.74
C ASP A 145 -28.77 -21.89 -10.61
N ASP A 146 -29.64 -22.66 -9.93
CA ASP A 146 -30.63 -23.65 -10.43
C ASP A 146 -31.02 -23.58 -11.93
N ASP A 147 -30.65 -24.64 -12.69
CA ASP A 147 -31.24 -25.24 -13.91
C ASP A 147 -32.10 -24.35 -14.85
N ASN A 148 -31.69 -23.11 -15.12
CA ASN A 148 -32.41 -22.20 -16.02
C ASN A 148 -31.69 -22.03 -17.37
N LEU A 149 -32.10 -22.82 -18.36
CA LEU A 149 -31.54 -22.80 -19.72
C LEU A 149 -31.56 -21.40 -20.37
N ALA A 150 -32.59 -20.58 -20.10
CA ALA A 150 -32.68 -19.24 -20.69
C ALA A 150 -31.66 -18.25 -20.10
N ARG A 151 -31.27 -18.42 -18.82
CA ARG A 151 -30.15 -17.69 -18.19
C ARG A 151 -28.85 -18.09 -18.88
N LEU A 152 -28.61 -19.40 -18.97
CA LEU A 152 -27.38 -19.97 -19.51
C LEU A 152 -27.15 -19.54 -20.97
N GLU A 153 -28.19 -19.52 -21.81
CA GLU A 153 -28.08 -19.00 -23.18
C GLU A 153 -27.72 -17.51 -23.26
N ALA A 154 -28.22 -16.69 -22.32
CA ALA A 154 -27.93 -15.26 -22.29
C ALA A 154 -26.48 -14.99 -21.85
N GLN A 155 -26.04 -15.64 -20.78
CA GLN A 155 -24.66 -15.56 -20.28
C GLN A 155 -23.66 -16.11 -21.28
N ALA A 156 -23.97 -17.25 -21.91
CA ALA A 156 -23.12 -17.82 -22.95
C ALA A 156 -22.91 -16.90 -24.16
N ARG A 157 -23.84 -15.96 -24.43
CA ARG A 157 -23.64 -14.93 -25.46
C ARG A 157 -22.67 -13.85 -25.00
N VAL A 158 -22.78 -13.41 -23.75
CA VAL A 158 -21.85 -12.45 -23.14
C VAL A 158 -20.45 -13.04 -23.11
N ASP A 159 -20.34 -14.31 -22.74
CA ASP A 159 -19.07 -15.02 -22.65
C ASP A 159 -18.46 -15.31 -24.03
N GLU A 160 -19.27 -15.57 -25.07
CA GLU A 160 -18.81 -15.66 -26.47
C GLU A 160 -18.15 -14.35 -26.92
N GLU A 161 -18.79 -13.20 -26.63
CA GLU A 161 -18.25 -11.88 -26.94
C GLU A 161 -17.00 -11.56 -26.10
N LEU A 162 -16.95 -12.01 -24.84
CA LEU A 162 -15.78 -11.91 -23.97
C LEU A 162 -14.60 -12.71 -24.54
N LEU A 163 -14.80 -13.99 -24.90
CA LEU A 163 -13.78 -14.84 -25.51
C LEU A 163 -13.22 -14.20 -26.78
N GLY A 164 -14.08 -13.69 -27.65
CA GLY A 164 -13.66 -12.97 -28.86
C GLY A 164 -12.82 -11.72 -28.56
N ARG A 165 -13.16 -10.96 -27.50
CA ARG A 165 -12.35 -9.81 -27.06
C ARG A 165 -11.01 -10.24 -26.46
N LEU A 166 -10.99 -11.25 -25.59
CA LEU A 166 -9.77 -11.77 -24.99
C LEU A 166 -8.81 -12.32 -26.05
N LEU A 167 -9.30 -13.05 -27.05
CA LEU A 167 -8.48 -13.54 -28.16
C LEU A 167 -7.81 -12.39 -28.93
N ARG A 168 -8.52 -11.27 -29.14
CA ARG A 168 -7.95 -10.06 -29.75
C ARG A 168 -6.91 -9.38 -28.85
N VAL A 169 -7.07 -9.42 -27.53
CA VAL A 169 -6.05 -8.90 -26.59
C VAL A 169 -4.72 -9.63 -26.80
N TYR A 170 -4.74 -10.94 -27.03
CA TYR A 170 -3.54 -11.75 -27.30
C TYR A 170 -3.10 -11.78 -28.78
N GLY A 171 -3.71 -10.95 -29.65
CA GLY A 171 -3.31 -10.79 -31.05
C GLY A 171 -3.96 -11.75 -32.05
N TYR A 172 -5.04 -12.44 -31.66
CA TYR A 172 -5.78 -13.37 -32.53
C TYR A 172 -7.03 -12.68 -33.12
N PHE A 173 -6.85 -11.91 -34.19
CA PHE A 173 -7.93 -11.09 -34.77
C PHE A 173 -8.92 -11.88 -35.63
N ASP A 174 -8.48 -12.99 -36.22
CA ASP A 174 -9.30 -13.90 -37.02
C ASP A 174 -9.88 -15.07 -36.23
N ALA A 175 -9.79 -15.01 -34.90
CA ALA A 175 -10.26 -16.09 -34.05
C ALA A 175 -11.76 -16.32 -34.21
N GLN A 176 -12.16 -17.59 -34.18
CA GLN A 176 -13.55 -18.01 -34.24
C GLN A 176 -13.90 -18.75 -32.96
N VAL A 177 -15.02 -18.35 -32.34
CA VAL A 177 -15.58 -18.99 -31.15
C VAL A 177 -16.92 -19.58 -31.55
N ILE A 178 -17.07 -20.90 -31.42
CA ILE A 178 -18.31 -21.61 -31.74
C ILE A 178 -18.99 -22.00 -30.43
N ARG A 179 -20.15 -21.42 -30.16
CA ARG A 179 -20.96 -21.73 -28.98
C ARG A 179 -21.95 -22.86 -29.24
N THR A 180 -21.98 -23.85 -28.35
CA THR A 180 -23.01 -24.90 -28.27
C THR A 180 -23.63 -24.90 -26.88
N VAL A 181 -24.96 -24.88 -26.77
CA VAL A 181 -25.69 -24.91 -25.48
C VAL A 181 -26.60 -26.14 -25.43
N GLY A 182 -26.49 -26.98 -24.39
CA GLY A 182 -27.35 -28.18 -24.22
C GLY A 182 -26.75 -29.27 -23.33
N GLN A 183 -27.32 -30.48 -23.35
CA GLN A 183 -26.64 -31.67 -22.83
C GLN A 183 -25.47 -31.99 -23.77
N VAL A 184 -24.25 -31.70 -23.33
CA VAL A 184 -23.03 -31.92 -24.12
C VAL A 184 -22.68 -33.41 -24.10
N ASP A 185 -23.34 -34.19 -24.94
CA ASP A 185 -23.05 -35.61 -25.08
C ASP A 185 -22.20 -35.81 -26.33
N ASN A 186 -20.91 -36.08 -26.16
CA ASN A 186 -20.12 -36.87 -27.12
C ASN A 186 -18.79 -37.36 -26.53
N THR A 187 -18.80 -38.66 -26.23
CA THR A 187 -17.67 -39.57 -25.98
C THR A 187 -17.00 -39.54 -24.60
N VAL A 188 -17.23 -40.64 -23.87
CA VAL A 188 -16.72 -41.06 -22.55
C VAL A 188 -17.52 -40.56 -21.35
N GLU A 189 -18.59 -41.32 -21.05
CA GLU A 189 -19.05 -41.70 -19.71
C GLU A 189 -19.02 -40.57 -18.64
N ALA A 190 -19.90 -39.57 -18.79
CA ALA A 190 -20.35 -38.73 -17.69
C ALA A 190 -21.85 -38.44 -17.84
N ASP A 191 -22.65 -38.84 -16.85
CA ASP A 191 -24.05 -38.44 -16.69
C ASP A 191 -24.15 -36.91 -16.62
N LEU A 192 -24.67 -36.25 -17.66
CA LEU A 192 -25.05 -34.84 -17.59
C LEU A 192 -26.56 -34.73 -17.32
N GLU A 193 -26.94 -34.64 -16.04
CA GLU A 193 -28.30 -34.31 -15.62
C GLU A 193 -28.64 -32.81 -15.80
N ARG A 194 -27.65 -31.95 -16.10
CA ARG A 194 -27.76 -30.48 -16.19
C ARG A 194 -27.36 -29.90 -17.56
N PRO A 195 -27.94 -28.78 -18.01
CA PRO A 195 -27.53 -28.09 -19.23
C PRO A 195 -26.15 -27.43 -19.08
N ALA A 196 -25.29 -27.55 -20.08
CA ALA A 196 -23.96 -26.93 -20.09
C ALA A 196 -23.69 -26.18 -21.42
N VAL A 197 -22.71 -25.28 -21.39
CA VAL A 197 -22.23 -24.50 -22.52
C VAL A 197 -20.86 -25.02 -22.92
N ARG A 198 -20.68 -25.27 -24.21
CA ARG A 198 -19.41 -25.63 -24.83
C ARG A 198 -18.99 -24.52 -25.79
N PHE A 199 -17.77 -24.02 -25.63
CA PHE A 199 -17.11 -23.11 -26.57
C PHE A 199 -15.98 -23.82 -27.29
N ASP A 200 -16.10 -24.03 -28.59
CA ASP A 200 -14.99 -24.50 -29.42
C ASP A 200 -14.23 -23.28 -29.96
N ILE A 201 -12.99 -23.11 -29.52
CA ILE A 201 -12.14 -21.94 -29.81
C ILE A 201 -11.13 -22.32 -30.89
N LEU A 202 -11.16 -21.57 -31.98
CA LEU A 202 -10.21 -21.64 -33.09
C LEU A 202 -9.43 -20.32 -33.13
N PRO A 203 -8.25 -20.22 -32.49
CA PRO A 203 -7.51 -18.96 -32.38
C PRO A 203 -7.10 -18.37 -33.74
N GLY A 204 -6.82 -19.23 -34.73
CA GLY A 204 -6.30 -18.78 -36.03
C GLY A 204 -4.81 -18.44 -35.97
N VAL A 205 -4.36 -17.55 -36.86
CA VAL A 205 -2.99 -17.03 -36.86
C VAL A 205 -2.87 -15.94 -35.81
N ARG A 206 -1.75 -15.94 -35.08
CA ARG A 206 -1.41 -14.83 -34.18
C ARG A 206 -0.71 -13.76 -34.98
N TYR A 207 -1.25 -12.54 -34.94
CA TYR A 207 -0.71 -11.42 -35.68
C TYR A 207 0.57 -10.91 -35.03
N THR A 208 1.48 -10.38 -35.87
CA THR A 208 2.75 -9.81 -35.42
C THR A 208 2.79 -8.31 -35.64
N VAL A 209 3.64 -7.61 -34.89
CA VAL A 209 3.82 -6.17 -35.00
C VAL A 209 4.53 -5.85 -36.32
N GLY A 210 3.93 -4.98 -37.12
CA GLY A 210 4.48 -4.49 -38.39
C GLY A 210 5.31 -3.22 -38.18
N ALA A 211 4.86 -2.12 -38.79
CA ALA A 211 5.47 -0.81 -38.60
C ALA A 211 5.10 -0.20 -37.24
N ILE A 212 6.04 0.52 -36.63
CA ILE A 212 5.84 1.26 -35.38
C ILE A 212 6.12 2.73 -35.66
N ASP A 213 5.12 3.58 -35.42
CA ASP A 213 5.23 5.03 -35.52
C ASP A 213 5.05 5.67 -34.15
N LEU A 214 6.14 6.23 -33.60
CA LEU A 214 6.17 6.92 -32.31
C LEU A 214 6.11 8.45 -32.45
N GLY A 215 5.71 8.96 -33.62
CA GLY A 215 5.60 10.40 -33.88
C GLY A 215 6.94 11.12 -33.74
N ASN A 216 6.99 12.13 -32.86
CA ASN A 216 8.14 13.02 -32.71
C ASN A 216 9.12 12.57 -31.61
N LEU A 217 9.12 11.31 -31.20
CA LEU A 217 10.07 10.80 -30.20
C LEU A 217 11.54 11.07 -30.60
N ALA A 218 11.87 11.04 -31.90
CA ALA A 218 13.21 11.34 -32.42
C ALA A 218 13.69 12.77 -32.13
N ALA A 219 12.79 13.69 -31.76
CA ALA A 219 13.14 15.06 -31.37
C ALA A 219 13.85 15.14 -30.00
N THR A 220 13.92 14.03 -29.26
CA THR A 220 14.67 13.93 -27.98
C THR A 220 16.19 13.90 -28.15
N GLY A 221 16.70 13.78 -29.38
CA GLY A 221 18.12 13.90 -29.66
C GLY A 221 18.93 12.73 -29.07
N ASP A 222 19.85 13.03 -28.15
CA ASP A 222 20.76 12.05 -27.55
C ASP A 222 20.02 10.99 -26.70
N ASP A 223 18.84 11.32 -26.16
CA ASP A 223 18.02 10.42 -25.34
C ASP A 223 17.15 9.46 -26.17
N PHE A 224 17.06 9.64 -27.49
CA PHE A 224 16.16 8.86 -28.36
C PHE A 224 16.37 7.35 -28.26
N GLU A 225 17.62 6.88 -28.30
CA GLU A 225 17.93 5.44 -28.29
C GLU A 225 17.55 4.80 -26.94
N ALA A 226 17.77 5.51 -25.84
CA ALA A 226 17.37 5.05 -24.52
C ALA A 226 15.84 4.99 -24.38
N LEU A 227 15.14 6.05 -24.79
CA LEU A 227 13.68 6.11 -24.75
C LEU A 227 13.02 5.11 -25.71
N ARG A 228 13.59 4.91 -26.90
CA ARG A 228 13.10 3.89 -27.84
C ARG A 228 13.29 2.49 -27.27
N SER A 229 14.37 2.24 -26.54
CA SER A 229 14.63 0.95 -25.91
C SER A 229 13.70 0.69 -24.72
N ALA A 230 13.15 1.73 -24.09
CA ALA A 230 12.15 1.61 -23.02
C ALA A 230 10.75 1.21 -23.53
N TYR A 231 10.47 1.39 -24.83
CA TYR A 231 9.30 0.81 -25.49
C TYR A 231 9.70 -0.51 -26.14
N GLU A 232 9.65 -1.60 -25.37
CA GLU A 232 10.21 -2.93 -25.69
C GLU A 232 9.44 -3.73 -26.76
N ILE A 233 8.61 -3.05 -27.57
CA ILE A 233 7.95 -3.64 -28.74
C ILE A 233 8.78 -3.38 -29.99
N TYR A 234 9.06 -4.46 -30.74
CA TYR A 234 9.80 -4.45 -31.99
C TYR A 234 8.99 -5.11 -33.13
N PRO A 235 9.27 -4.72 -34.39
CA PRO A 235 8.68 -5.40 -35.54
C PRO A 235 8.95 -6.91 -35.52
N GLY A 236 7.91 -7.71 -35.69
CA GLY A 236 7.94 -9.17 -35.62
C GLY A 236 7.52 -9.76 -34.27
N ASP A 237 7.40 -8.95 -33.22
CA ASP A 237 6.88 -9.40 -31.94
C ASP A 237 5.39 -9.77 -32.05
N PRO A 238 4.89 -10.73 -31.26
CA PRO A 238 3.47 -11.02 -31.22
C PRO A 238 2.68 -9.81 -30.71
N ILE A 239 1.53 -9.51 -31.32
CA ILE A 239 0.66 -8.44 -30.84
C ILE A 239 0.04 -8.84 -29.50
N SER A 240 0.12 -7.94 -28.53
CA SER A 240 -0.55 -8.03 -27.23
C SER A 240 -1.02 -6.64 -26.83
N MET A 241 -2.32 -6.47 -26.60
CA MET A 241 -2.89 -5.18 -26.19
C MET A 241 -2.44 -4.79 -24.78
N ASP A 242 -2.31 -5.77 -23.88
CA ASP A 242 -1.80 -5.53 -22.52
C ASP A 242 -0.35 -5.06 -22.57
N THR A 243 0.48 -5.64 -23.45
CA THR A 243 1.86 -5.20 -23.67
C THR A 243 1.90 -3.79 -24.26
N ILE A 244 1.05 -3.46 -25.24
CA ILE A 244 1.01 -2.10 -25.80
C ILE A 244 0.67 -1.06 -24.71
N GLU A 245 -0.30 -1.35 -23.84
CA GLU A 245 -0.68 -0.47 -22.73
C GLU A 245 0.44 -0.36 -21.67
N GLN A 246 1.09 -1.47 -21.33
CA GLN A 246 2.24 -1.48 -20.42
C GLN A 246 3.41 -0.65 -20.97
N GLU A 247 3.77 -0.86 -22.22
CA GLU A 247 4.91 -0.19 -22.86
C GLU A 247 4.64 1.29 -23.11
N GLN A 248 3.37 1.68 -23.29
CA GLN A 248 2.97 3.09 -23.25
C GLN A 248 3.30 3.70 -21.88
N PHE A 249 2.98 3.01 -20.79
CA PHE A 249 3.29 3.47 -19.43
C PHE A 249 4.81 3.50 -19.18
N ASP A 250 5.54 2.48 -19.62
CA ASP A 250 7.00 2.42 -19.45
C ASP A 250 7.70 3.54 -20.23
N LEU A 251 7.23 3.87 -21.43
CA LEU A 251 7.73 5.01 -22.20
C LEU A 251 7.40 6.36 -21.53
N ASP A 252 6.18 6.54 -21.02
CA ASP A 252 5.78 7.74 -20.27
C ASP A 252 6.64 7.93 -19.01
N GLN A 253 6.88 6.84 -18.28
CA GLN A 253 7.78 6.83 -17.14
C GLN A 253 9.21 7.20 -17.57
N ALA A 254 9.75 6.57 -18.61
CA ALA A 254 11.10 6.86 -19.10
C ALA A 254 11.28 8.32 -19.53
N LEU A 255 10.28 8.90 -20.20
CA LEU A 255 10.24 10.33 -20.55
C LEU A 255 10.26 11.21 -19.28
N GLY A 256 9.42 10.88 -18.30
CA GLY A 256 9.36 11.57 -17.02
C GLY A 256 10.65 11.51 -16.20
N GLU A 257 11.40 10.40 -16.29
CA GLU A 257 12.69 10.22 -15.61
C GLU A 257 13.89 10.82 -16.38
N SER A 258 13.69 11.15 -17.66
CA SER A 258 14.74 11.69 -18.55
C SER A 258 14.63 13.21 -18.77
N GLY A 259 13.82 13.91 -17.97
CA GLY A 259 13.72 15.37 -18.03
C GLY A 259 12.62 15.93 -18.92
N PHE A 260 11.63 15.13 -19.34
CA PHE A 260 10.52 15.57 -20.20
C PHE A 260 9.18 15.69 -19.43
N PRO A 261 9.01 16.69 -18.54
CA PRO A 261 7.80 16.86 -17.71
C PRO A 261 6.52 17.12 -18.51
N PHE A 262 6.64 17.67 -19.72
CA PHE A 262 5.50 18.05 -20.57
C PHE A 262 5.33 17.11 -21.76
N ALA A 263 5.92 15.91 -21.69
CA ALA A 263 5.70 14.90 -22.71
C ALA A 263 4.22 14.53 -22.79
N ALA A 264 3.69 14.45 -24.01
CA ALA A 264 2.34 14.02 -24.29
C ALA A 264 2.38 12.78 -25.19
N ILE A 265 1.72 11.71 -24.75
CA ILE A 265 1.55 10.47 -25.52
C ILE A 265 0.07 10.34 -25.86
N GLU A 266 -0.26 10.32 -27.14
CA GLU A 266 -1.63 10.05 -27.58
C GLU A 266 -1.96 8.54 -27.43
N PRO A 267 -3.24 8.16 -27.23
CA PRO A 267 -3.63 6.76 -27.12
C PRO A 267 -3.15 5.93 -28.32
N PRO A 268 -2.60 4.73 -28.09
CA PRO A 268 -2.09 3.90 -29.17
C PRO A 268 -3.23 3.45 -30.09
N SER A 269 -2.94 3.40 -31.38
CA SER A 269 -3.84 2.87 -32.40
C SER A 269 -3.17 1.71 -33.12
N LEU A 270 -3.94 0.64 -33.36
CA LEU A 270 -3.49 -0.56 -34.05
C LEU A 270 -4.28 -0.72 -35.35
N LEU A 271 -3.58 -0.67 -36.49
CA LEU A 271 -4.14 -0.96 -37.79
C LEU A 271 -3.81 -2.40 -38.18
N VAL A 272 -4.81 -3.28 -38.10
CA VAL A 272 -4.67 -4.72 -38.43
C VAL A 272 -4.81 -4.93 -39.94
N ASP A 273 -3.82 -5.59 -40.53
CA ASP A 273 -3.78 -5.99 -41.93
C ASP A 273 -3.92 -7.51 -42.07
N HIS A 274 -5.14 -7.94 -42.40
CA HIS A 274 -5.49 -9.36 -42.55
C HIS A 274 -4.85 -10.06 -43.77
N GLU A 275 -4.21 -9.34 -44.68
CA GLU A 275 -3.46 -9.96 -45.79
C GLU A 275 -2.00 -10.25 -45.41
N ARG A 276 -1.43 -9.47 -44.48
CA ARG A 276 -0.06 -9.63 -43.99
C ARG A 276 0.06 -10.42 -42.70
N ASP A 277 -1.05 -10.67 -42.00
CA ASP A 277 -1.07 -11.16 -40.62
C ASP A 277 -0.24 -10.25 -39.68
N GLU A 278 -0.24 -8.94 -39.98
CA GLU A 278 0.54 -7.91 -39.28
C GLU A 278 -0.37 -6.79 -38.77
N GLY A 279 0.05 -6.13 -37.69
CA GLY A 279 -0.60 -4.91 -37.19
C GLY A 279 0.39 -3.77 -37.06
N ASP A 280 0.09 -2.64 -37.72
CA ASP A 280 0.91 -1.44 -37.64
C ASP A 280 0.47 -0.60 -36.43
N ILE A 281 1.40 -0.26 -35.53
CA ILE A 281 1.16 0.50 -34.31
C ILE A 281 1.49 1.97 -34.56
N SER A 282 0.57 2.87 -34.25
CA SER A 282 0.84 4.31 -34.19
C SER A 282 0.49 4.85 -32.82
N MET A 283 1.49 5.44 -32.16
CA MET A 283 1.39 6.07 -30.85
C MET A 283 2.17 7.40 -30.89
N PRO A 284 1.55 8.49 -31.36
CA PRO A 284 2.21 9.79 -31.46
C PRO A 284 2.73 10.27 -30.10
N VAL A 285 4.05 10.54 -30.03
CA VAL A 285 4.71 11.11 -28.85
C VAL A 285 5.21 12.52 -29.17
N GLU A 286 4.87 13.47 -28.31
CA GLU A 286 5.39 14.84 -28.31
C GLU A 286 6.21 15.06 -27.02
N PRO A 287 7.55 15.03 -27.08
CA PRO A 287 8.39 15.08 -25.87
C PRO A 287 8.31 16.39 -25.06
N GLY A 288 7.92 17.51 -25.67
CA GLY A 288 7.75 18.79 -24.97
C GLY A 288 9.04 19.51 -24.55
N GLY A 289 10.22 18.97 -24.90
CA GLY A 289 11.54 19.52 -24.56
C GLY A 289 12.03 19.10 -23.17
N GLN A 290 13.35 19.13 -22.97
CA GLN A 290 13.99 18.73 -21.71
C GLN A 290 14.08 19.90 -20.73
N TYR A 291 13.94 19.63 -19.43
CA TYR A 291 13.96 20.64 -18.37
C TYR A 291 14.81 20.23 -17.17
N VAL A 292 15.31 21.23 -16.46
CA VAL A 292 15.94 21.11 -15.15
C VAL A 292 15.10 21.76 -14.06
N PHE A 293 15.19 21.25 -12.84
CA PHE A 293 14.54 21.82 -11.67
C PHE A 293 15.20 23.13 -11.24
N ARG A 294 14.38 24.10 -10.80
CA ARG A 294 14.85 25.27 -10.04
C ARG A 294 14.45 25.20 -8.57
N GLY A 295 13.17 25.04 -8.28
CA GLY A 295 12.68 24.97 -6.91
C GLY A 295 11.18 24.71 -6.81
N VAL A 296 10.63 24.88 -5.61
CA VAL A 296 9.21 24.67 -5.33
C VAL A 296 8.53 26.00 -5.00
N VAL A 297 7.40 26.28 -5.65
CA VAL A 297 6.56 27.47 -5.44
C VAL A 297 5.32 27.08 -4.64
N SER A 298 5.19 27.54 -3.39
CA SER A 298 3.99 27.30 -2.59
C SER A 298 2.91 28.35 -2.87
N ASP A 299 1.66 27.92 -2.87
CA ASP A 299 0.48 28.79 -2.82
C ASP A 299 0.20 29.38 -1.41
N SER A 300 0.83 28.85 -0.36
CA SER A 300 0.62 29.23 1.04
C SER A 300 1.94 29.45 1.80
N GLU A 301 2.56 30.61 1.56
CA GLU A 301 3.87 30.97 2.11
C GLU A 301 3.96 31.01 3.65
N ASP A 302 2.87 31.40 4.32
CA ASP A 302 2.82 31.49 5.78
C ASP A 302 2.65 30.11 6.47
N PHE A 303 2.18 29.11 5.72
CA PHE A 303 1.93 27.75 6.21
C PHE A 303 3.11 26.81 5.92
N LEU A 304 3.44 26.65 4.64
CA LEU A 304 4.54 25.83 4.13
C LEU A 304 5.27 26.58 3.00
N SER A 305 6.10 27.56 3.37
CA SER A 305 6.88 28.38 2.43
C SER A 305 7.61 27.59 1.34
N SER A 306 7.77 28.18 0.16
CA SER A 306 8.63 27.70 -0.93
C SER A 306 10.01 27.26 -0.47
N ARG A 307 10.64 28.04 0.42
CA ARG A 307 11.97 27.73 0.97
C ARG A 307 11.96 26.44 1.77
N HIS A 308 10.86 26.15 2.46
CA HIS A 308 10.72 24.93 3.24
C HIS A 308 10.46 23.73 2.34
N LEU A 309 9.54 23.84 1.38
CA LEU A 309 9.27 22.79 0.39
C LEU A 309 10.51 22.44 -0.43
N SER A 310 11.26 23.44 -0.90
CA SER A 310 12.52 23.23 -1.62
C SER A 310 13.62 22.60 -0.74
N ARG A 311 13.51 22.67 0.59
CA ARG A 311 14.49 22.03 1.51
C ARG A 311 14.18 20.54 1.72
N ILE A 312 12.93 20.14 1.57
CA ILE A 312 12.49 18.74 1.73
C ILE A 312 12.49 17.97 0.41
N ALA A 313 12.51 18.69 -0.72
CA ALA A 313 12.76 18.16 -2.06
C ALA A 313 14.10 17.39 -2.12
N ARG A 314 14.18 16.43 -3.05
CA ARG A 314 15.35 15.54 -3.23
C ARG A 314 16.32 15.96 -4.33
N TRP A 315 16.00 17.04 -5.02
CA TRP A 315 16.83 17.65 -6.05
C TRP A 315 17.43 18.97 -5.56
N ASP A 316 18.54 19.34 -6.18
CA ASP A 316 19.13 20.67 -6.11
C ASP A 316 18.77 21.48 -7.38
N GLU A 317 18.98 22.80 -7.34
CA GLU A 317 18.78 23.68 -8.50
C GLU A 317 19.75 23.30 -9.63
N GLY A 318 19.20 23.03 -10.82
CA GLY A 318 19.94 22.63 -12.02
C GLY A 318 19.97 21.12 -12.28
N ASP A 319 19.43 20.29 -11.38
CA ASP A 319 19.27 18.86 -11.63
C ASP A 319 18.24 18.61 -12.73
N ILE A 320 18.46 17.58 -13.56
CA ILE A 320 17.51 17.18 -14.61
C ILE A 320 16.18 16.81 -13.95
N TYR A 321 15.07 17.25 -14.54
CA TYR A 321 13.75 16.90 -14.05
C TYR A 321 13.57 15.38 -13.99
N GLN A 322 13.09 14.87 -12.85
CA GLN A 322 12.71 13.48 -12.66
C GLN A 322 11.33 13.43 -12.02
N ARG A 323 10.40 12.73 -12.67
CA ARG A 323 9.03 12.59 -12.16
C ARG A 323 9.00 11.85 -10.81
N SER A 324 9.91 10.90 -10.61
CA SER A 324 10.10 10.20 -9.34
C SER A 324 10.42 11.15 -8.17
N ASP A 325 11.21 12.19 -8.41
CA ASP A 325 11.53 13.21 -7.41
C ASP A 325 10.31 14.08 -7.06
N GLU A 326 9.49 14.45 -8.06
CA GLU A 326 8.21 15.14 -7.82
C GLU A 326 7.27 14.28 -6.95
N PHE A 327 7.11 13.00 -7.28
CA PHE A 327 6.29 12.08 -6.48
C PHE A 327 6.84 11.88 -5.07
N ASP A 328 8.16 11.84 -4.91
CA ASP A 328 8.80 11.78 -3.60
C ASP A 328 8.56 13.06 -2.78
N LEU A 329 8.61 14.25 -3.39
CA LEU A 329 8.20 15.49 -2.72
C LEU A 329 6.74 15.45 -2.30
N ARG A 330 5.82 15.02 -3.18
CA ARG A 330 4.40 14.86 -2.85
C ARG A 330 4.23 13.96 -1.63
N ARG A 331 4.92 12.82 -1.59
CA ARG A 331 4.91 11.89 -0.46
C ARG A 331 5.46 12.54 0.81
N ALA A 332 6.55 13.30 0.71
CA ALA A 332 7.15 14.01 1.84
C ALA A 332 6.22 15.09 2.41
N ILE A 333 5.53 15.84 1.56
CA ILE A 333 4.54 16.85 1.98
C ILE A 333 3.36 16.19 2.69
N LEU A 334 2.78 15.12 2.12
CA LEU A 334 1.68 14.37 2.74
C LEU A 334 2.09 13.74 4.08
N ALA A 335 3.32 13.22 4.17
CA ALA A 335 3.88 12.62 5.39
C ALA A 335 4.01 13.62 6.56
N THR A 336 4.01 14.93 6.30
CA THR A 336 3.96 15.95 7.37
C THR A 336 2.65 15.89 8.17
N GLY A 337 1.59 15.33 7.57
CA GLY A 337 0.24 15.33 8.14
C GLY A 337 -0.38 16.72 8.29
N LEU A 338 0.21 17.74 7.66
CA LEU A 338 -0.26 19.13 7.67
C LEU A 338 -1.23 19.44 6.54
N VAL A 339 -1.19 18.67 5.45
CA VAL A 339 -2.09 18.80 4.31
C VAL A 339 -2.94 17.55 4.15
N GLY A 340 -4.19 17.72 3.70
CA GLY A 340 -5.07 16.63 3.32
C GLY A 340 -4.80 16.15 1.90
N SER A 341 -4.43 17.08 1.02
CA SER A 341 -4.02 16.81 -0.35
C SER A 341 -2.98 17.84 -0.80
N VAL A 342 -2.20 17.47 -1.81
CA VAL A 342 -1.27 18.35 -2.52
C VAL A 342 -1.35 18.05 -4.01
N GLU A 343 -1.45 19.09 -4.80
CA GLU A 343 -1.27 19.03 -6.24
C GLU A 343 0.08 19.65 -6.59
N LEU A 344 0.89 18.90 -7.33
CA LEU A 344 2.18 19.37 -7.83
C LEU A 344 2.04 19.56 -9.34
N THR A 345 2.49 20.71 -9.83
CA THR A 345 2.43 21.02 -11.27
C THR A 345 3.75 21.65 -11.71
N PRO A 346 4.43 21.09 -12.72
CA PRO A 346 5.59 21.73 -13.31
C PRO A 346 5.18 23.01 -14.06
N VAL A 347 5.89 24.11 -13.81
CA VAL A 347 5.63 25.42 -14.40
C VAL A 347 6.89 25.91 -15.07
N VAL A 348 6.79 26.16 -16.37
CA VAL A 348 7.89 26.70 -17.17
C VAL A 348 8.28 28.09 -16.66
N VAL A 349 9.55 28.23 -16.30
CA VAL A 349 10.21 29.50 -15.97
C VAL A 349 10.97 30.00 -17.20
N GLU A 350 11.72 29.09 -17.84
CA GLU A 350 12.50 29.35 -19.05
C GLU A 350 12.27 28.20 -20.04
N GLU A 351 11.91 28.54 -21.29
CA GLU A 351 11.71 27.57 -22.37
C GLU A 351 13.06 26.99 -22.83
N PRO A 352 13.11 25.71 -23.24
CA PRO A 352 14.32 25.10 -23.80
C PRO A 352 14.76 25.81 -25.08
N GLN A 353 16.09 25.93 -25.27
CA GLN A 353 16.67 26.63 -26.42
C GLN A 353 17.72 25.77 -27.12
N GLY A 354 17.33 25.19 -28.26
CA GLY A 354 18.22 24.28 -29.00
C GLY A 354 18.50 23.03 -28.16
N ASP A 355 19.77 22.79 -27.85
CA ASP A 355 20.21 21.65 -27.03
C ASP A 355 20.32 22.00 -25.53
N GLU A 356 20.01 23.25 -25.13
CA GLU A 356 20.00 23.65 -23.71
C GLU A 356 18.61 23.37 -23.09
N PRO A 357 18.54 22.65 -21.97
CA PRO A 357 17.28 22.35 -21.30
C PRO A 357 16.63 23.63 -20.75
N GLY A 358 15.30 23.65 -20.72
CA GLY A 358 14.52 24.70 -20.07
C GLY A 358 14.61 24.59 -18.55
N VAL A 359 13.95 25.52 -17.85
CA VAL A 359 13.92 25.57 -16.38
C VAL A 359 12.47 25.51 -15.89
N VAL A 360 12.19 24.61 -14.94
CA VAL A 360 10.87 24.48 -14.29
C VAL A 360 10.93 24.73 -12.80
N ASP A 361 9.86 25.35 -12.29
CA ASP A 361 9.48 25.27 -10.88
C ASP A 361 8.36 24.26 -10.71
N ILE A 362 8.33 23.60 -9.55
CA ILE A 362 7.18 22.80 -9.16
C ILE A 362 6.25 23.68 -8.32
N ARG A 363 5.07 24.01 -8.84
CA ARG A 363 4.03 24.68 -8.04
C ARG A 363 3.36 23.64 -7.16
N ALA A 364 3.33 23.92 -5.86
CA ALA A 364 2.65 23.11 -4.87
C ALA A 364 1.39 23.84 -4.41
N GLU A 365 0.23 23.27 -4.76
CA GLU A 365 -1.08 23.73 -4.31
C GLU A 365 -1.53 22.86 -3.14
N LEU A 366 -1.75 23.50 -1.99
CA LEU A 366 -1.86 22.82 -0.69
C LEU A 366 -3.28 22.95 -0.13
N THR A 367 -3.90 21.81 0.17
CA THR A 367 -5.14 21.80 0.97
C THR A 367 -4.82 21.46 2.41
N GLU A 368 -4.97 22.41 3.33
CA GLU A 368 -4.64 22.22 4.75
C GLU A 368 -5.49 21.11 5.40
N ALA A 369 -4.85 20.24 6.18
CA ALA A 369 -5.52 19.29 7.05
C ALA A 369 -5.91 19.95 8.39
N PRO A 370 -6.90 19.40 9.12
CA PRO A 370 -7.22 19.87 10.47
C PRO A 370 -5.98 19.91 11.37
N PRO A 371 -5.57 21.09 11.89
CA PRO A 371 -4.26 21.25 12.52
C PRO A 371 -4.18 20.68 13.93
N ARG A 372 -5.31 20.21 14.48
CA ARG A 372 -5.44 19.79 15.88
C ARG A 372 -5.92 18.36 15.95
N THR A 373 -5.32 17.58 16.83
CA THR A 373 -5.71 16.21 17.09
C THR A 373 -5.92 16.01 18.59
N LEU A 374 -7.03 15.38 18.96
CA LEU A 374 -7.27 14.87 20.30
C LEU A 374 -7.22 13.34 20.21
N ALA A 375 -6.36 12.72 21.00
CA ALA A 375 -6.21 11.26 21.03
C ALA A 375 -6.35 10.74 22.46
N GLY A 376 -6.94 9.56 22.61
CA GLY A 376 -7.07 8.87 23.88
C GLY A 376 -6.79 7.38 23.72
N ASN A 377 -6.00 6.82 24.62
CA ASN A 377 -5.66 5.40 24.63
C ASN A 377 -5.99 4.80 26.00
N ILE A 378 -6.49 3.58 26.02
CA ILE A 378 -6.74 2.80 27.24
C ILE A 378 -6.07 1.45 27.07
N GLY A 379 -5.26 1.06 28.05
CA GLY A 379 -4.54 -0.20 28.07
C GLY A 379 -4.70 -0.91 29.41
N PHE A 380 -4.57 -2.23 29.38
CA PHE A 380 -4.44 -3.06 30.57
C PHE A 380 -3.34 -4.10 30.32
N GLY A 381 -2.35 -4.13 31.21
CA GLY A 381 -1.34 -5.18 31.27
C GLY A 381 -1.40 -5.89 32.62
N THR A 382 -1.10 -7.18 32.66
CA THR A 382 -0.97 -7.89 33.94
C THR A 382 0.17 -7.34 34.79
N GLU A 383 1.19 -6.80 34.13
CA GLU A 383 2.40 -6.29 34.77
C GLU A 383 2.42 -4.77 34.86
N GLU A 384 1.75 -4.01 33.97
CA GLU A 384 1.66 -2.55 34.03
C GLU A 384 0.35 -2.02 34.67
N GLY A 385 -0.66 -2.89 34.81
CA GLY A 385 -2.00 -2.56 35.30
C GLY A 385 -2.82 -1.72 34.31
N ILE A 386 -3.77 -0.94 34.82
CA ILE A 386 -4.63 -0.09 33.98
C ILE A 386 -3.88 1.20 33.64
N ARG A 387 -3.93 1.60 32.38
CA ARG A 387 -3.35 2.85 31.87
C ARG A 387 -4.35 3.59 31.00
N ILE A 388 -4.56 4.86 31.28
CA ILE A 388 -5.32 5.78 30.44
C ILE A 388 -4.37 6.89 30.00
N GLU A 389 -4.32 7.18 28.72
CA GLU A 389 -3.55 8.26 28.14
C GLU A 389 -4.47 9.19 27.35
N ALA A 390 -4.27 10.49 27.50
CA ALA A 390 -4.92 11.51 26.71
C ALA A 390 -3.87 12.49 26.19
N SER A 391 -4.01 12.90 24.93
CA SER A 391 -3.13 13.89 24.34
C SER A 391 -3.88 14.87 23.45
N TRP A 392 -3.44 16.12 23.49
CA TRP A 392 -3.86 17.17 22.58
C TRP A 392 -2.65 17.65 21.81
N GLU A 393 -2.78 17.74 20.50
CA GLU A 393 -1.70 18.14 19.60
C GLU A 393 -2.16 19.26 18.68
N HIS A 394 -1.28 20.23 18.46
CA HIS A 394 -1.37 21.18 17.36
C HIS A 394 -0.17 20.99 16.44
N ARG A 395 -0.40 20.47 15.24
CA ARG A 395 0.65 19.97 14.33
C ARG A 395 1.56 21.07 13.76
N ASN A 396 1.03 22.28 13.59
CA ASN A 396 1.78 23.42 13.03
C ASN A 396 1.61 24.71 13.85
N LEU A 397 1.75 24.64 15.19
CA LEU A 397 1.60 25.83 16.04
C LEU A 397 2.76 26.83 15.84
N PHE A 398 3.92 26.33 15.42
CA PHE A 398 5.11 27.13 15.10
C PHE A 398 5.56 26.85 13.65
N PRO A 399 4.91 27.46 12.65
CA PRO A 399 5.20 27.19 11.25
C PRO A 399 6.66 27.42 10.83
N PRO A 400 7.17 26.66 9.85
CA PRO A 400 6.61 25.41 9.33
C PRO A 400 6.92 24.21 10.26
N GLU A 401 6.04 23.21 10.27
CA GLU A 401 6.17 21.88 10.93
C GLU A 401 6.50 21.90 12.43
N GLY A 402 6.25 23.01 13.13
CA GLY A 402 6.46 23.10 14.58
C GLY A 402 5.23 22.67 15.35
N MET A 403 5.23 21.42 15.78
CA MET A 403 4.18 20.80 16.58
C MET A 403 4.34 21.13 18.07
N LEU A 404 3.20 21.35 18.74
CA LEU A 404 3.09 21.34 20.20
C LEU A 404 2.11 20.25 20.63
N ARG A 405 2.54 19.40 21.57
CA ARG A 405 1.70 18.34 22.14
C ARG A 405 1.70 18.39 23.66
N LEU A 406 0.51 18.30 24.22
CA LEU A 406 0.27 18.11 25.65
C LEU A 406 -0.16 16.65 25.84
N ARG A 407 0.50 15.92 26.75
CA ARG A 407 0.12 14.53 27.08
C ARG A 407 -0.06 14.35 28.57
N GLY A 408 -1.06 13.54 28.92
CA GLY A 408 -1.35 13.12 30.28
C GLY A 408 -1.54 11.61 30.32
N ILE A 409 -0.87 10.95 31.26
CA ILE A 409 -1.03 9.53 31.54
C ILE A 409 -1.53 9.40 32.97
N ALA A 410 -2.60 8.64 33.15
CA ALA A 410 -3.13 8.22 34.43
C ALA A 410 -3.23 6.69 34.43
N GLY A 411 -2.24 6.03 35.04
CA GLY A 411 -2.20 4.59 35.22
C GLY A 411 -1.93 4.20 36.66
N THR A 412 -2.09 2.90 36.94
CA THR A 412 -1.84 2.34 38.27
C THR A 412 -0.37 2.39 38.66
N GLN A 413 0.54 2.25 37.70
CA GLN A 413 2.00 2.25 37.93
C GLN A 413 2.70 3.50 37.37
N GLU A 414 2.05 4.26 36.50
CA GLU A 414 2.63 5.47 35.91
C GLU A 414 1.60 6.60 35.89
N GLN A 415 2.02 7.77 36.36
CA GLN A 415 1.31 9.02 36.18
C GLN A 415 2.27 10.02 35.53
N LEU A 416 1.87 10.69 34.45
CA LEU A 416 2.74 11.62 33.74
C LEU A 416 1.96 12.82 33.22
N ALA A 417 2.55 13.99 33.31
CA ALA A 417 2.14 15.18 32.58
C ALA A 417 3.33 15.71 31.79
N GLY A 418 3.15 15.91 30.48
CA GLY A 418 4.24 16.27 29.58
C GLY A 418 3.85 17.27 28.51
N ILE A 419 4.83 18.06 28.09
CA ILE A 419 4.76 19.01 26.98
C ILE A 419 5.89 18.69 26.02
N THR A 420 5.54 18.43 24.77
CA THR A 420 6.49 18.18 23.69
C THR A 420 6.40 19.29 22.66
N PHE A 421 7.53 19.92 22.34
CA PHE A 421 7.73 20.63 21.09
C PHE A 421 8.47 19.71 20.13
N ARG A 422 7.96 19.55 18.90
CA ARG A 422 8.65 18.79 17.85
C ARG A 422 8.63 19.61 16.57
N LYS A 423 9.78 19.71 15.92
CA LYS A 423 9.90 20.31 14.60
C LYS A 423 10.51 19.30 13.64
N ASN A 424 9.71 18.83 12.71
CA ASN A 424 10.14 17.96 11.62
C ASN A 424 10.84 18.79 10.54
N ASN A 425 11.66 18.13 9.72
CA ASN A 425 12.42 18.74 8.63
C ASN A 425 13.27 19.98 9.05
N PHE A 426 13.80 19.95 10.27
CA PHE A 426 14.57 21.03 10.88
C PHE A 426 15.94 21.20 10.21
N TYR A 427 16.09 22.26 9.41
CA TYR A 427 17.28 22.54 8.60
C TYR A 427 17.71 21.40 7.65
N GLY A 428 16.78 20.54 7.26
CA GLY A 428 16.99 19.50 6.26
C GLY A 428 15.94 18.41 6.37
N ARG A 429 15.73 17.69 5.27
CA ARG A 429 14.80 16.58 5.20
C ARG A 429 15.08 15.52 6.28
N ASP A 430 14.00 14.99 6.86
CA ASP A 430 14.00 13.92 7.87
C ASP A 430 14.80 14.23 9.15
N ARG A 431 15.17 15.48 9.37
CA ARG A 431 15.85 15.92 10.59
C ARG A 431 14.82 16.44 11.56
N ILE A 432 14.76 15.86 12.75
CA ILE A 432 13.74 16.17 13.74
C ILE A 432 14.43 16.79 14.94
N LEU A 433 13.91 17.94 15.39
CA LEU A 433 14.26 18.53 16.67
C LEU A 433 13.08 18.32 17.62
N THR A 434 13.31 17.61 18.72
CA THR A 434 12.31 17.41 19.79
C THR A 434 12.81 18.04 21.08
N VAL A 435 11.95 18.77 21.77
CA VAL A 435 12.18 19.23 23.15
C VAL A 435 11.00 18.78 23.99
N ASP A 436 11.26 17.97 24.99
CA ASP A 436 10.27 17.35 25.85
C ASP A 436 10.51 17.74 27.30
N ALA A 437 9.48 18.24 27.96
CA ALA A 437 9.48 18.54 29.38
C ALA A 437 8.35 17.78 30.04
N TYR A 438 8.65 17.00 31.08
CA TYR A 438 7.63 16.21 31.76
C TYR A 438 7.90 16.06 33.25
N ALA A 439 6.82 15.80 33.98
CA ALA A 439 6.85 15.32 35.34
C ALA A 439 6.13 13.97 35.39
N SER A 440 6.73 12.99 36.06
CA SER A 440 6.16 11.66 36.20
C SER A 440 6.32 11.08 37.61
N THR A 441 5.42 10.16 37.94
CA THR A 441 5.51 9.27 39.10
C THR A 441 5.38 7.84 38.59
N ILE A 442 6.34 7.01 38.98
CA ILE A 442 6.44 5.60 38.62
C ILE A 442 6.47 4.79 39.92
N ASP A 443 5.67 3.72 39.95
CA ASP A 443 5.55 2.76 41.05
C ASP A 443 5.72 1.36 40.47
N TYR A 444 6.95 0.83 40.56
CA TYR A 444 7.32 -0.50 40.09
C TYR A 444 7.92 -1.30 41.25
N ASP A 445 7.82 -2.63 41.19
CA ASP A 445 8.47 -3.53 42.17
C ASP A 445 9.98 -3.22 42.32
N ALA A 446 10.62 -2.84 41.21
CA ALA A 446 12.05 -2.50 41.19
C ALA A 446 12.40 -1.19 41.92
N TYR A 447 11.52 -0.18 41.84
CA TYR A 447 11.75 1.15 42.40
C TYR A 447 10.50 2.02 42.30
N ASP A 448 10.41 2.99 43.21
CA ASP A 448 9.47 4.11 43.11
C ASP A 448 10.21 5.38 42.70
N ALA A 449 9.76 6.09 41.68
CA ALA A 449 10.42 7.30 41.19
C ALA A 449 9.44 8.47 41.02
N ARG A 450 9.87 9.67 41.41
CA ARG A 450 9.20 10.94 41.09
C ARG A 450 10.16 11.83 40.33
N THR A 451 9.90 12.03 39.06
CA THR A 451 10.86 12.61 38.13
C THR A 451 10.33 13.91 37.54
N VAL A 452 11.19 14.90 37.41
CA VAL A 452 11.01 16.05 36.52
C VAL A 452 12.19 16.08 35.56
N ALA A 453 11.92 16.10 34.27
CA ALA A 453 12.95 16.03 33.24
C ALA A 453 12.73 17.04 32.12
N LEU A 454 13.84 17.47 31.53
CA LEU A 454 13.90 18.21 30.28
C LEU A 454 14.87 17.48 29.34
N VAL A 455 14.37 17.11 28.17
CA VAL A 455 15.10 16.36 27.16
C VAL A 455 15.05 17.12 25.84
N GLY A 456 16.20 17.38 25.24
CA GLY A 456 16.31 17.92 23.89
C GLY A 456 17.00 16.90 23.00
N THR A 457 16.40 16.54 21.87
CA THR A 457 16.93 15.53 20.94
C THR A 457 16.94 16.08 19.52
N PHE A 458 18.06 15.90 18.84
CA PHE A 458 18.19 16.13 17.40
C PHE A 458 18.50 14.81 16.71
N GLU A 459 17.66 14.42 15.75
CA GLU A 459 17.67 13.06 15.22
C GLU A 459 17.34 13.00 13.74
N ARG A 460 17.81 11.93 13.10
CA ARG A 460 17.39 11.48 11.77
C ARG A 460 17.17 9.97 11.87
N VAL A 461 15.91 9.57 11.97
CA VAL A 461 15.52 8.17 12.20
C VAL A 461 14.64 7.64 11.07
N SER A 462 14.63 6.33 10.90
CA SER A 462 13.71 5.62 10.00
C SER A 462 12.25 5.86 10.41
N THR A 463 11.36 5.90 9.42
CA THR A 463 9.91 5.95 9.60
C THR A 463 9.28 4.89 8.72
N LEU A 464 8.02 4.52 8.97
CA LEU A 464 7.29 3.54 8.15
C LEU A 464 7.25 3.90 6.66
N LEU A 465 7.32 5.20 6.32
CA LEU A 465 7.32 5.68 4.94
C LEU A 465 8.73 5.81 4.35
N PHE A 466 9.74 6.03 5.20
CA PHE A 466 11.10 6.36 4.80
C PHE A 466 12.09 5.63 5.70
N GLN A 467 12.35 4.38 5.37
CA GLN A 467 13.42 3.60 5.97
C GLN A 467 14.77 4.16 5.53
N LYS A 468 15.71 4.22 6.48
CA LYS A 468 17.05 4.77 6.27
C LYS A 468 18.06 3.71 6.64
N GLU A 469 19.05 3.51 5.78
CA GLU A 469 20.17 2.60 6.06
C GLU A 469 20.96 3.05 7.28
N PHE A 470 21.07 4.37 7.51
CA PHE A 470 21.72 4.93 8.68
C PHE A 470 20.80 5.92 9.41
N SER A 471 20.50 5.60 10.67
CA SER A 471 19.74 6.44 11.60
C SER A 471 20.60 6.86 12.78
N TRP A 472 20.37 8.06 13.32
CA TRP A 472 21.12 8.57 14.46
C TRP A 472 20.32 9.58 15.29
N SER A 473 20.69 9.72 16.56
CA SER A 473 20.20 10.81 17.42
C SER A 473 21.28 11.29 18.39
N VAL A 474 21.19 12.58 18.73
CA VAL A 474 22.00 13.23 19.76
C VAL A 474 21.06 13.97 20.70
N GLY A 475 21.13 13.64 21.98
CA GLY A 475 20.28 14.17 23.03
C GLY A 475 21.05 14.92 24.09
N LEU A 476 20.36 15.81 24.78
CA LEU A 476 20.75 16.41 26.05
C LEU A 476 19.60 16.21 27.03
N GLU A 477 19.90 15.63 28.19
CA GLU A 477 18.91 15.36 29.22
C GLU A 477 19.37 15.92 30.55
N VAL A 478 18.46 16.59 31.24
CA VAL A 478 18.63 16.98 32.64
C VAL A 478 17.39 16.58 33.40
N LEU A 479 17.56 15.83 34.48
CA LEU A 479 16.46 15.45 35.36
C LEU A 479 16.79 15.58 36.83
N ALA A 480 15.73 15.76 37.62
CA ALA A 480 15.72 15.60 39.06
C ALA A 480 14.72 14.49 39.39
N THR A 481 15.19 13.43 40.05
CA THR A 481 14.38 12.27 40.40
C THR A 481 14.54 11.94 41.87
N GLN A 482 13.42 11.70 42.54
CA GLN A 482 13.40 11.21 43.91
C GLN A 482 13.01 9.73 43.88
N GLU A 483 13.94 8.87 44.29
CA GLU A 483 13.81 7.41 44.17
C GLU A 483 13.93 6.72 45.51
N SER A 484 13.14 5.66 45.71
CA SER A 484 13.27 4.75 46.87
C SER A 484 13.38 3.31 46.42
N GLU A 485 14.17 2.55 47.17
CA GLU A 485 14.24 1.10 47.10
C GLU A 485 13.57 0.51 48.35
N ARG A 486 13.14 -0.76 48.28
CA ARG A 486 12.69 -1.49 49.46
C ARG A 486 13.84 -2.29 50.04
N ASP A 487 13.99 -2.24 51.37
CA ASP A 487 14.98 -3.06 52.07
C ASP A 487 14.56 -4.54 52.15
N ALA A 488 15.45 -5.35 52.71
CA ALA A 488 15.29 -6.78 52.93
C ALA A 488 14.04 -7.20 53.74
N ASP A 489 13.46 -6.29 54.52
CA ASP A 489 12.29 -6.51 55.37
C ASP A 489 11.01 -5.90 54.75
N GLY A 490 11.10 -5.34 53.54
CA GLY A 490 9.99 -4.70 52.82
C GLY A 490 9.67 -3.30 53.32
N VAL A 491 10.60 -2.68 54.07
CA VAL A 491 10.49 -1.30 54.51
C VAL A 491 11.00 -0.40 53.38
N GLU A 492 10.18 0.59 53.00
CA GLU A 492 10.60 1.63 52.04
C GLU A 492 11.78 2.39 52.67
N LEU A 493 12.95 2.30 52.03
CA LEU A 493 14.12 3.07 52.43
C LEU A 493 13.84 4.56 52.22
N ASP A 494 14.57 5.41 52.93
CA ASP A 494 14.46 6.85 52.76
C ASP A 494 14.68 7.22 51.28
N ARG A 495 13.77 8.04 50.74
CA ARG A 495 13.83 8.48 49.36
C ARG A 495 15.07 9.34 49.12
N GLU A 496 15.93 8.88 48.23
CA GLU A 496 17.13 9.58 47.80
C GLU A 496 16.83 10.50 46.61
N THR A 497 17.49 11.65 46.55
CA THR A 497 17.30 12.62 45.46
C THR A 497 18.51 12.62 44.54
N TYR A 498 18.29 12.34 43.27
CA TYR A 498 19.29 12.32 42.23
C TYR A 498 19.07 13.48 41.25
N PHE A 499 20.13 14.23 40.98
CA PHE A 499 20.20 15.16 39.86
C PHE A 499 21.09 14.56 38.79
N VAL A 500 20.54 14.29 37.61
CA VAL A 500 21.26 13.63 36.52
C VAL A 500 21.30 14.54 35.30
N ALA A 501 22.50 14.71 34.75
CA ALA A 501 22.70 15.29 33.43
C ALA A 501 23.32 14.23 32.51
N ALA A 502 22.73 14.02 31.34
CA ALA A 502 23.12 12.98 30.40
C ALA A 502 23.27 13.51 28.97
N LEU A 503 24.12 12.85 28.20
CA LEU A 503 24.31 13.07 26.76
C LEU A 503 23.96 11.78 25.99
N PRO A 504 22.68 11.46 25.77
CA PRO A 504 22.30 10.27 25.01
C PRO A 504 22.73 10.37 23.55
N LEU A 505 23.37 9.33 23.04
CA LEU A 505 23.77 9.18 21.64
C LEU A 505 23.23 7.86 21.11
N TYR A 506 22.64 7.89 19.92
CA TYR A 506 22.12 6.72 19.22
C TYR A 506 22.66 6.67 17.80
N ALA A 507 22.97 5.46 17.33
CA ALA A 507 23.24 5.18 15.94
C ALA A 507 22.70 3.79 15.58
N GLN A 508 22.18 3.65 14.36
CA GLN A 508 21.67 2.40 13.83
C GLN A 508 22.02 2.26 12.35
N LEU A 509 22.48 1.05 12.00
CA LEU A 509 22.56 0.57 10.63
C LEU A 509 21.45 -0.45 10.42
N ASP A 510 20.69 -0.30 9.34
CA ASP A 510 19.53 -1.12 9.03
C ASP A 510 19.55 -1.53 7.55
N SER A 511 19.73 -2.82 7.30
CA SER A 511 19.68 -3.41 5.97
C SER A 511 18.48 -4.35 5.78
N SER A 512 17.51 -4.32 6.69
CA SER A 512 16.33 -5.19 6.56
C SER A 512 15.45 -4.73 5.40
N ASP A 513 14.68 -5.66 4.86
CA ASP A 513 13.65 -5.43 3.85
C ASP A 513 12.44 -4.62 4.38
N ASP A 514 11.97 -4.89 5.60
CA ASP A 514 10.79 -4.22 6.17
C ASP A 514 10.96 -3.86 7.67
N LEU A 515 10.45 -2.69 8.10
CA LEU A 515 10.55 -2.20 9.48
C LEU A 515 9.76 -3.03 10.51
N LEU A 516 8.58 -3.53 10.14
CA LEU A 516 7.62 -4.19 11.04
C LEU A 516 7.63 -5.71 10.90
N ASP A 517 7.94 -6.23 9.71
CA ASP A 517 8.02 -7.67 9.41
C ASP A 517 9.26 -8.05 8.58
N PRO A 518 10.48 -7.88 9.12
CA PRO A 518 11.71 -8.15 8.38
C PRO A 518 11.85 -9.64 8.07
N THR A 519 12.04 -10.01 6.81
CA THR A 519 12.28 -11.39 6.35
C THR A 519 13.75 -11.64 6.04
N GLU A 520 14.49 -10.60 5.64
CA GLU A 520 15.89 -10.68 5.25
C GLU A 520 16.71 -9.50 5.81
N GLY A 521 18.03 -9.67 5.86
CA GLY A 521 18.95 -8.62 6.25
C GLY A 521 19.25 -8.57 7.75
N TRP A 522 19.74 -7.43 8.23
CA TRP A 522 20.19 -7.28 9.61
C TRP A 522 20.03 -5.84 10.12
N ARG A 523 20.02 -5.72 11.44
CA ARG A 523 20.01 -4.45 12.16
C ARG A 523 21.11 -4.43 13.21
N LEU A 524 21.81 -3.32 13.31
CA LEU A 524 22.78 -3.06 14.37
C LEU A 524 22.50 -1.68 14.93
N SER A 525 22.21 -1.60 16.22
CA SER A 525 22.03 -0.32 16.91
C SER A 525 22.95 -0.20 18.13
N GLY A 526 23.35 1.02 18.42
CA GLY A 526 24.20 1.37 19.56
C GLY A 526 23.62 2.57 20.29
N ASN A 527 23.55 2.46 21.61
CA ASN A 527 23.20 3.53 22.52
C ASN A 527 24.39 3.82 23.45
N LEU A 528 24.76 5.08 23.58
CA LEU A 528 25.82 5.53 24.46
C LEU A 528 25.37 6.79 25.20
N SER A 529 25.29 6.75 26.53
CA SER A 529 24.87 7.87 27.36
C SER A 529 25.89 8.08 28.50
N PRO A 530 26.83 9.02 28.36
CA PRO A 530 27.62 9.52 29.47
C PRO A 530 26.73 10.33 30.41
N GLU A 531 26.79 10.03 31.71
CA GLU A 531 25.92 10.63 32.73
C GLU A 531 26.74 11.12 33.92
N ALA A 532 26.39 12.31 34.39
CA ALA A 532 26.86 12.90 35.64
C ALA A 532 25.67 12.95 36.60
N SER A 533 25.84 12.35 37.77
CA SER A 533 24.81 12.25 38.80
C SER A 533 25.31 12.86 40.11
N ASP A 534 24.46 13.62 40.78
CA ASP A 534 24.64 14.06 42.16
C ASP A 534 23.52 13.48 43.01
N ASN A 535 23.88 12.70 44.03
CA ASN A 535 22.95 12.19 45.04
C ASN A 535 23.36 12.80 46.39
N GLU A 536 22.57 13.76 46.88
CA GLU A 536 22.78 14.43 48.17
C GLU A 536 24.22 14.94 48.39
N GLY A 537 24.87 15.45 47.34
CA GLY A 537 26.24 15.96 47.36
C GLY A 537 27.33 14.91 47.06
N VAL A 538 26.96 13.65 46.81
CA VAL A 538 27.85 12.61 46.30
C VAL A 538 27.79 12.59 44.78
N GLN A 539 28.90 12.99 44.15
CA GLN A 539 29.02 13.08 42.70
C GLN A 539 29.54 11.77 42.10
N SER A 540 28.85 11.28 41.07
CA SER A 540 29.19 10.06 40.34
C SER A 540 29.14 10.29 38.83
N PHE A 541 30.06 9.65 38.12
CA PHE A 541 30.14 9.71 36.66
C PHE A 541 30.17 8.29 36.12
N TYR A 542 29.25 7.99 35.21
CA TYR A 542 29.15 6.67 34.59
C TYR A 542 28.71 6.79 33.13
N VAL A 543 28.82 5.69 32.40
CA VAL A 543 28.41 5.65 31.00
C VAL A 543 27.47 4.46 30.82
N ARG A 544 26.23 4.69 30.40
CA ARG A 544 25.32 3.62 30.00
C ARG A 544 25.57 3.32 28.52
N SER A 545 25.95 2.09 28.24
CA SER A 545 26.24 1.63 26.87
C SER A 545 25.38 0.43 26.56
N GLN A 546 24.78 0.38 25.37
CA GLN A 546 24.00 -0.75 24.90
C GLN A 546 24.23 -0.96 23.41
N VAL A 547 24.29 -2.22 22.98
CA VAL A 547 24.37 -2.65 21.59
C VAL A 547 23.31 -3.72 21.36
N ASP A 548 22.50 -3.56 20.33
CA ASP A 548 21.53 -4.54 19.88
C ASP A 548 21.85 -4.94 18.44
N ALA A 549 21.84 -6.23 18.15
CA ALA A 549 22.02 -6.77 16.82
C ALA A 549 20.92 -7.79 16.52
N SER A 550 20.31 -7.70 15.33
CA SER A 550 19.31 -8.63 14.84
C SER A 550 19.67 -9.11 13.42
N TYR A 551 19.34 -10.35 13.10
CA TYR A 551 19.57 -10.96 11.78
C TYR A 551 18.34 -11.77 11.37
N TYR A 552 17.96 -11.67 10.10
CA TYR A 552 16.77 -12.31 9.52
C TYR A 552 17.15 -13.04 8.23
N GLN A 553 16.61 -14.25 8.06
CA GLN A 553 16.87 -15.09 6.91
C GLN A 553 15.64 -15.91 6.55
N GLN A 554 15.05 -15.62 5.39
CA GLN A 554 14.06 -16.49 4.77
C GLN A 554 14.72 -17.74 4.16
N ILE A 555 14.05 -18.89 4.24
CA ILE A 555 14.54 -20.18 3.75
C ILE A 555 13.63 -20.69 2.63
N GLY A 556 14.05 -20.49 1.37
CA GLY A 556 13.24 -20.81 0.19
C GLY A 556 12.25 -19.70 -0.15
N GLU A 557 11.65 -19.77 -1.34
CA GLU A 557 10.59 -18.85 -1.77
C GLU A 557 9.36 -19.08 -0.87
N ASP A 558 8.92 -18.04 -0.17
CA ASP A 558 7.80 -18.05 0.79
C ASP A 558 7.96 -19.00 1.99
N GLY A 559 9.20 -19.40 2.29
CA GLY A 559 9.49 -20.32 3.38
C GLY A 559 9.61 -19.66 4.76
N PRO A 560 9.94 -20.43 5.81
CA PRO A 560 10.07 -19.92 7.16
C PRO A 560 11.23 -18.92 7.29
N VAL A 561 11.04 -17.90 8.14
CA VAL A 561 12.07 -16.91 8.47
C VAL A 561 12.74 -17.29 9.78
N LEU A 562 14.05 -17.48 9.76
CA LEU A 562 14.87 -17.62 10.95
C LEU A 562 15.33 -16.25 11.41
N ALA A 563 15.03 -15.90 12.65
CA ALA A 563 15.38 -14.60 13.24
C ALA A 563 16.18 -14.79 14.52
N GLY A 564 17.22 -13.98 14.71
CA GLY A 564 18.01 -13.98 15.95
C GLY A 564 18.32 -12.57 16.43
N ARG A 565 18.34 -12.36 17.73
CA ARG A 565 18.71 -11.09 18.38
C ARG A 565 19.74 -11.32 19.48
N VAL A 566 20.66 -10.36 19.59
CA VAL A 566 21.60 -10.23 20.70
C VAL A 566 21.49 -8.81 21.25
N ARG A 567 21.40 -8.67 22.58
CA ARG A 567 21.51 -7.39 23.27
C ARG A 567 22.58 -7.47 24.35
N LEU A 568 23.45 -6.48 24.37
CA LEU A 568 24.51 -6.33 25.36
C LEU A 568 24.42 -4.92 25.95
N ALA A 569 24.39 -4.79 27.27
CA ALA A 569 24.43 -3.49 27.93
C ALA A 569 25.36 -3.49 29.14
N THR A 570 25.99 -2.34 29.43
CA THR A 570 26.94 -2.18 30.54
C THR A 570 26.96 -0.75 31.08
N ILE A 571 27.26 -0.62 32.39
CA ILE A 571 27.41 0.66 33.10
C ILE A 571 28.75 0.72 33.88
N PRO A 572 29.87 1.04 33.22
CA PRO A 572 31.13 1.37 33.89
C PRO A 572 31.12 2.75 34.57
N GLY A 573 32.06 2.99 35.48
CA GLY A 573 32.36 4.32 36.05
C GLY A 573 31.89 4.57 37.48
N ALA A 574 30.76 4.00 37.89
CA ALA A 574 30.20 4.17 39.24
C ALA A 574 29.75 2.82 39.85
N PRO A 575 29.80 2.64 41.19
CA PRO A 575 29.21 1.48 41.85
C PRO A 575 27.67 1.49 41.72
N LEU A 576 27.03 0.33 41.86
CA LEU A 576 25.57 0.18 41.67
C LEU A 576 24.76 1.14 42.56
N GLN A 577 25.19 1.31 43.82
CA GLN A 577 24.50 2.15 44.81
C GLN A 577 24.52 3.63 44.46
N ALA A 578 25.46 4.06 43.60
CA ALA A 578 25.56 5.45 43.17
C ALA A 578 24.76 5.73 41.88
N ILE A 579 24.16 4.69 41.30
CA ILE A 579 23.34 4.77 40.10
C ILE A 579 21.88 4.70 40.56
N ALA A 580 21.12 5.75 40.26
CA ALA A 580 19.68 5.80 40.52
C ALA A 580 19.01 4.51 40.01
N PRO A 581 18.14 3.84 40.79
CA PRO A 581 17.44 2.63 40.35
C PRO A 581 16.85 2.71 38.94
N SER A 582 16.24 3.83 38.57
CA SER A 582 15.69 4.06 37.22
C SER A 582 16.71 3.99 36.07
N ARG A 583 18.01 4.14 36.38
CA ARG A 583 19.13 4.14 35.42
C ARG A 583 19.83 2.78 35.31
N ARG A 584 19.53 1.84 36.20
CA ARG A 584 20.11 0.50 36.21
C ARG A 584 19.58 -0.35 35.05
N LEU A 585 20.24 -1.48 34.80
CA LEU A 585 19.83 -2.41 33.74
C LEU A 585 18.97 -3.54 34.32
N TYR A 586 17.94 -3.93 33.58
CA TYR A 586 16.97 -4.96 33.97
C TYR A 586 16.67 -5.87 32.78
N ALA A 587 16.23 -7.10 33.05
CA ALA A 587 15.80 -8.08 32.05
C ALA A 587 14.57 -8.87 32.53
N GLY A 588 13.83 -9.48 31.59
CA GLY A 588 12.56 -10.17 31.81
C GLY A 588 11.36 -9.40 31.25
N GLY A 589 10.35 -10.12 30.76
CA GLY A 589 9.15 -9.57 30.11
C GLY A 589 9.13 -9.76 28.58
N GLY A 590 8.07 -9.29 27.94
CA GLY A 590 7.74 -9.59 26.52
C GLY A 590 8.70 -9.04 25.45
N GLY A 591 9.57 -8.09 25.81
CA GLY A 591 10.61 -7.51 24.94
C GLY A 591 12.05 -7.91 25.30
N SER A 592 12.20 -8.84 26.25
CA SER A 592 13.46 -9.34 26.79
C SER A 592 13.41 -10.88 26.75
N VAL A 593 13.54 -11.57 27.88
CA VAL A 593 13.40 -13.03 27.99
C VAL A 593 11.95 -13.36 28.34
N ARG A 594 11.19 -13.85 27.35
CA ARG A 594 9.78 -14.22 27.53
C ARG A 594 9.67 -15.43 28.46
N GLY A 595 8.61 -15.45 29.27
CA GLY A 595 8.34 -16.49 30.27
C GLY A 595 8.75 -16.09 31.68
N TYR A 596 9.55 -15.03 31.83
CA TYR A 596 9.84 -14.38 33.10
C TYR A 596 9.04 -13.09 33.25
N GLY A 597 8.78 -12.69 34.49
CA GLY A 597 8.09 -11.44 34.78
C GLY A 597 8.90 -10.21 34.34
N PHE A 598 8.22 -9.09 34.10
CA PHE A 598 8.85 -7.82 33.76
C PHE A 598 9.94 -7.45 34.76
N ARG A 599 11.18 -7.29 34.27
CA ARG A 599 12.36 -6.93 35.08
C ARG A 599 12.75 -7.91 36.20
N GLN A 600 12.19 -9.11 36.23
CA GLN A 600 12.41 -10.10 37.31
C GLN A 600 13.67 -10.97 37.12
N ILE A 601 14.42 -10.82 36.03
CA ILE A 601 15.69 -11.53 35.84
C ILE A 601 16.82 -10.71 36.46
N GLY A 602 17.53 -11.33 37.40
CA GLY A 602 18.76 -10.77 37.96
C GLY A 602 18.85 -10.91 39.47
N PRO A 603 19.74 -10.11 40.09
CA PRO A 603 19.82 -9.98 41.52
C PRO A 603 18.48 -9.47 42.11
N LEU A 604 18.02 -10.13 43.16
CA LEU A 604 16.84 -9.75 43.93
C LEU A 604 17.29 -9.37 45.35
N ASN A 605 16.55 -8.49 46.02
CA ASN A 605 16.69 -8.28 47.46
C ASN A 605 16.04 -9.44 48.26
N ASP A 606 16.11 -9.39 49.59
CA ASP A 606 15.57 -10.47 50.44
C ASP A 606 14.03 -10.55 50.43
N THR A 607 13.32 -9.52 49.96
CA THR A 607 11.86 -9.55 49.72
C THR A 607 11.49 -10.11 48.36
N GLY A 608 12.45 -10.33 47.47
CA GLY A 608 12.23 -10.85 46.13
C GLY A 608 12.02 -9.78 45.06
N ASP A 609 12.25 -8.51 45.38
CA ASP A 609 12.15 -7.39 44.44
C ASP A 609 13.45 -7.22 43.64
N PRO A 610 13.38 -6.84 42.35
CA PRO A 610 14.55 -6.72 41.49
C PRO A 610 15.34 -5.44 41.74
N ILE A 611 16.62 -5.56 42.09
CA ILE A 611 17.50 -4.40 42.36
C ILE A 611 18.21 -3.87 41.10
N GLY A 612 18.09 -4.59 39.99
CA GLY A 612 18.77 -4.29 38.73
C GLY A 612 20.27 -4.60 38.75
N GLY A 613 20.96 -4.21 37.68
CA GLY A 613 22.39 -4.48 37.52
C GLY A 613 23.15 -3.45 36.68
N ARG A 614 24.43 -3.74 36.50
CA ARG A 614 25.38 -2.93 35.71
C ARG A 614 25.83 -3.61 34.44
N SER A 615 25.40 -4.85 34.19
CA SER A 615 25.57 -5.51 32.91
C SER A 615 24.36 -6.36 32.58
N VAL A 616 24.01 -6.44 31.30
CA VAL A 616 22.93 -7.28 30.78
C VAL A 616 23.39 -7.94 29.49
N VAL A 617 23.05 -9.22 29.36
CA VAL A 617 23.15 -9.97 28.10
C VAL A 617 21.81 -10.62 27.85
N GLU A 618 21.24 -10.43 26.67
CA GLU A 618 20.02 -11.10 26.21
C GLU A 618 20.27 -11.71 24.83
N LEU A 619 19.70 -12.90 24.61
CA LEU A 619 19.74 -13.64 23.37
C LEU A 619 18.33 -14.11 23.06
N SER A 620 17.91 -14.01 21.80
CA SER A 620 16.63 -14.55 21.34
C SER A 620 16.81 -15.21 19.98
N ALA A 621 16.13 -16.33 19.77
CA ALA A 621 16.06 -17.01 18.48
C ALA A 621 14.63 -17.47 18.22
N GLU A 622 14.13 -17.19 17.02
CA GLU A 622 12.77 -17.52 16.58
C GLU A 622 12.78 -18.14 15.18
N ALA A 623 11.81 -19.00 14.91
CA ALA A 623 11.49 -19.44 13.56
C ALA A 623 10.04 -19.04 13.25
N ARG A 624 9.84 -18.17 12.27
CA ARG A 624 8.52 -17.70 11.85
C ARG A 624 8.05 -18.57 10.70
N ILE A 625 7.07 -19.43 10.97
CA ILE A 625 6.62 -20.45 10.03
C ILE A 625 5.27 -20.00 9.47
N PRO A 626 5.19 -19.59 8.19
CA PRO A 626 3.92 -19.27 7.55
C PRO A 626 3.03 -20.52 7.48
N THR A 627 1.71 -20.32 7.50
CA THR A 627 0.73 -21.41 7.45
C THR A 627 -0.38 -21.08 6.48
N ASN A 628 -1.03 -22.09 5.92
CA ASN A 628 -2.15 -21.90 4.98
C ASN A 628 -3.49 -21.58 5.66
N PHE A 629 -3.47 -21.15 6.93
CA PHE A 629 -4.68 -20.77 7.65
C PHE A 629 -5.04 -19.30 7.36
N LEU A 630 -6.34 -19.04 7.16
CA LEU A 630 -6.86 -17.71 6.77
C LEU A 630 -6.12 -17.14 5.55
N ASP A 631 -6.06 -17.90 4.46
CA ASP A 631 -5.43 -17.49 3.19
C ASP A 631 -3.96 -17.04 3.36
N GLY A 632 -3.22 -17.66 4.28
CA GLY A 632 -1.82 -17.32 4.53
C GLY A 632 -1.59 -16.27 5.61
N ALA A 633 -2.66 -15.70 6.21
CA ALA A 633 -2.54 -14.61 7.17
C ALA A 633 -2.00 -15.03 8.55
N ILE A 634 -1.85 -16.33 8.85
CA ILE A 634 -1.37 -16.81 10.15
C ILE A 634 0.03 -17.42 10.03
N SER A 635 0.92 -17.04 10.96
CA SER A 635 2.21 -17.71 11.18
C SER A 635 2.34 -18.24 12.60
N VAL A 636 3.06 -19.35 12.76
CA VAL A 636 3.42 -19.95 14.06
C VAL A 636 4.90 -19.72 14.34
N VAL A 637 5.23 -19.31 15.56
CA VAL A 637 6.56 -18.83 15.94
C VAL A 637 7.08 -19.54 17.19
N PRO A 638 7.71 -20.72 17.10
CA PRO A 638 8.51 -21.24 18.20
C PRO A 638 9.73 -20.34 18.48
N PHE A 639 10.02 -20.11 19.76
CA PHE A 639 11.15 -19.29 20.18
C PHE A 639 11.86 -19.81 21.42
N ILE A 640 13.11 -19.40 21.58
CA ILE A 640 13.91 -19.56 22.79
C ILE A 640 14.65 -18.26 23.10
N ASP A 641 14.57 -17.84 24.35
CA ASP A 641 15.23 -16.65 24.87
C ASP A 641 16.17 -17.02 26.01
N ALA A 642 17.24 -16.25 26.18
CA ALA A 642 18.16 -16.36 27.30
C ALA A 642 18.58 -14.98 27.78
N GLY A 643 18.79 -14.81 29.08
CA GLY A 643 19.28 -13.55 29.60
C GLY A 643 19.95 -13.65 30.96
N SER A 644 20.81 -12.67 31.24
CA SER A 644 21.52 -12.57 32.50
C SER A 644 21.77 -11.10 32.85
N VAL A 645 21.64 -10.79 34.14
CA VAL A 645 21.90 -9.45 34.70
C VAL A 645 22.96 -9.58 35.77
N GLY A 646 24.04 -8.80 35.66
CA GLY A 646 25.17 -8.82 36.59
C GLY A 646 25.31 -7.53 37.40
N LEU A 647 25.83 -7.65 38.63
CA LEU A 647 26.14 -6.51 39.51
C LEU A 647 27.38 -5.73 39.06
N ASP A 648 28.28 -6.39 38.33
CA ASP A 648 29.48 -5.82 37.74
C ASP A 648 29.23 -5.32 36.31
N PRO A 649 30.04 -4.36 35.81
CA PRO A 649 29.91 -3.85 34.44
C PRO A 649 30.32 -4.91 33.40
N THR A 650 31.08 -5.93 33.80
CA THR A 650 31.42 -7.05 32.94
C THR A 650 30.47 -8.22 33.26
N PRO A 651 29.76 -8.78 32.26
CA PRO A 651 28.92 -9.95 32.47
C PRO A 651 29.73 -11.14 33.01
N ASP A 652 29.23 -11.79 34.07
CA ASP A 652 29.86 -12.97 34.67
C ASP A 652 29.17 -14.30 34.28
N PHE A 653 27.98 -14.22 33.68
CA PHE A 653 27.16 -15.36 33.23
C PHE A 653 26.84 -16.38 34.33
N SER A 654 26.92 -15.99 35.61
CA SER A 654 26.76 -16.90 36.74
C SER A 654 25.30 -17.34 36.96
N SER A 655 24.35 -16.53 36.52
CA SER A 655 22.90 -16.72 36.69
C SER A 655 22.15 -16.41 35.38
N ILE A 656 22.29 -17.29 34.39
CA ILE A 656 21.53 -17.22 33.14
C ILE A 656 20.13 -17.82 33.32
N LYS A 657 19.12 -17.11 32.85
CA LYS A 657 17.72 -17.53 32.77
C LYS A 657 17.34 -17.85 31.32
N PHE A 658 16.52 -18.88 31.12
CA PHE A 658 16.11 -19.35 29.80
C PHE A 658 14.59 -19.44 29.72
N GLY A 659 14.02 -18.85 28.68
CA GLY A 659 12.59 -18.91 28.38
C GLY A 659 12.36 -19.60 27.05
N ALA A 660 11.25 -20.33 26.91
CA ALA A 660 10.85 -20.89 25.62
C ALA A 660 9.34 -20.84 25.46
N GLY A 661 8.88 -20.75 24.22
CA GLY A 661 7.47 -20.61 23.96
C GLY A 661 7.09 -20.78 22.50
N VAL A 662 5.81 -20.53 22.25
CA VAL A 662 5.22 -20.52 20.91
C VAL A 662 4.37 -19.26 20.79
N GLY A 663 4.55 -18.56 19.68
CA GLY A 663 3.75 -17.42 19.29
C GLY A 663 2.85 -17.72 18.10
N VAL A 664 1.78 -16.94 17.99
CA VAL A 664 0.97 -16.81 16.77
C VAL A 664 1.15 -15.38 16.26
N ARG A 665 1.29 -15.22 14.95
CA ARG A 665 1.25 -13.93 14.26
C ARG A 665 0.04 -13.92 13.34
N TYR A 666 -0.73 -12.85 13.40
CA TYR A 666 -1.77 -12.56 12.43
C TYR A 666 -1.31 -11.38 11.58
N ASN A 667 -0.95 -11.67 10.33
CA ASN A 667 -0.42 -10.71 9.39
C ASN A 667 -1.54 -9.77 8.94
N THR A 668 -1.32 -8.47 9.13
CA THR A 668 -2.25 -7.42 8.67
C THR A 668 -1.53 -6.54 7.65
N GLY A 669 -2.27 -5.74 6.88
CA GLY A 669 -1.67 -4.83 5.89
C GLY A 669 -0.76 -3.75 6.46
N PHE A 670 -0.65 -3.62 7.79
CA PHE A 670 0.24 -2.67 8.46
C PHE A 670 1.22 -3.34 9.43
N GLY A 671 1.33 -4.66 9.42
CA GLY A 671 2.26 -5.44 10.27
C GLY A 671 1.57 -6.53 11.11
N PRO A 672 2.33 -7.52 11.63
CA PRO A 672 1.74 -8.68 12.31
C PRO A 672 1.27 -8.37 13.73
N LEU A 673 0.08 -8.82 14.11
CA LEU A 673 -0.37 -8.88 15.50
C LEU A 673 0.19 -10.14 16.16
N ARG A 674 0.86 -9.97 17.30
CA ARG A 674 1.60 -11.01 18.01
C ARG A 674 0.87 -11.44 19.28
N LEU A 675 0.73 -12.75 19.45
CA LEU A 675 0.35 -13.40 20.69
C LEU A 675 1.41 -14.44 21.03
N ASP A 676 2.20 -14.23 22.09
CA ASP A 676 3.24 -15.16 22.55
C ASP A 676 2.84 -15.82 23.86
N VAL A 677 3.02 -17.14 23.97
CA VAL A 677 2.90 -17.88 25.24
C VAL A 677 4.24 -18.50 25.56
N ALA A 678 4.78 -18.19 26.74
CA ALA A 678 6.13 -18.58 27.14
C ALA A 678 6.15 -19.22 28.53
N VAL A 679 7.11 -20.12 28.75
CA VAL A 679 7.40 -20.75 30.04
C VAL A 679 8.88 -20.55 30.40
N PRO A 680 9.20 -20.28 31.68
CA PRO A 680 10.58 -20.26 32.14
C PRO A 680 11.11 -21.71 32.26
N LEU A 681 12.29 -21.97 31.71
CA LEU A 681 12.92 -23.29 31.73
C LEU A 681 13.71 -23.55 33.02
N ASN A 682 14.17 -22.50 33.69
CA ASN A 682 14.81 -22.56 35.01
C ASN A 682 14.24 -21.50 35.96
N PRO A 683 12.97 -21.67 36.40
CA PRO A 683 12.31 -20.72 37.30
C PRO A 683 12.95 -20.73 38.69
N GLY A 684 13.02 -19.54 39.28
CA GLY A 684 13.27 -19.34 40.71
C GLY A 684 11.98 -19.42 41.53
N PRO A 685 12.06 -19.21 42.85
CA PRO A 685 10.91 -19.34 43.76
C PRO A 685 9.76 -18.38 43.46
N ASN A 686 10.07 -17.21 42.89
CA ASN A 686 9.11 -16.13 42.64
C ASN A 686 8.71 -16.01 41.15
N ASP A 687 9.21 -16.90 40.29
CA ASP A 687 8.92 -16.86 38.86
C ASP A 687 7.56 -17.51 38.56
N ASN A 688 6.74 -16.85 37.74
CA ASN A 688 5.48 -17.39 37.25
C ASN A 688 5.71 -18.64 36.38
N TRP A 689 4.74 -19.56 36.36
CA TRP A 689 4.86 -20.81 35.59
C TRP A 689 4.54 -20.65 34.09
N VAL A 690 3.89 -19.54 33.70
CA VAL A 690 3.57 -19.19 32.31
C VAL A 690 3.38 -17.68 32.19
N ALA A 691 3.73 -17.12 31.04
CA ALA A 691 3.46 -15.74 30.67
C ALA A 691 2.83 -15.65 29.28
N VAL A 692 1.94 -14.67 29.09
CA VAL A 692 1.25 -14.41 27.81
C VAL A 692 1.48 -12.96 27.42
N TYR A 693 1.89 -12.71 26.18
CA TYR A 693 2.19 -11.37 25.67
C TYR A 693 1.39 -11.08 24.41
N VAL A 694 0.89 -9.85 24.29
CA VAL A 694 0.19 -9.35 23.10
C VAL A 694 0.86 -8.06 22.64
N ALA A 695 1.21 -7.96 21.36
CA ALA A 695 1.86 -6.77 20.78
C ALA A 695 1.59 -6.64 19.28
N LEU A 696 1.98 -5.51 18.68
CA LEU A 696 2.02 -5.30 17.23
C LEU A 696 3.47 -5.34 16.74
N GLY A 697 3.70 -5.88 15.54
CA GLY A 697 5.01 -6.08 14.94
C GLY A 697 5.70 -7.36 15.42
N GLN A 698 6.85 -7.66 14.82
CA GLN A 698 7.71 -8.74 15.28
C GLN A 698 8.39 -8.41 16.63
N ALA A 699 8.88 -9.43 17.32
CA ALA A 699 9.49 -9.26 18.66
C ALA A 699 10.78 -8.41 18.63
N PHE A 700 11.49 -8.41 17.49
CA PHE A 700 12.70 -7.64 17.25
C PHE A 700 13.00 -7.44 15.77
#